data_AF-A0A1F4G5F6-F1
#
_entry.id   AF-A0A1F4G5F6-F1
#
_cell.length_a   1.000
_cell.length_b   1.000
_cell.length_c   1.000
_cell.angle_alpha   90.00
_cell.angle_beta   90.00
_cell.angle_gamma   90.00
#
_symmetry.space_group_name_H-M   'P 1'
#
loop_
_entity.id
_entity.type
_entity.pdbx_description
1 polymer ?
#
loop_
_entity_poly.entity_id
_entity_poly.type
_entity_poly.pdbx_seq_one_letter_code
_entity_poly.pdbx_strand_id
1 'polypeptide(L)'
;MPTRTLASAPHRFNLRPLCAALALSLSATAQASPSGVVISQLYGAGGNTGAVLNADYIELFNAGSAPVSLAGWSVQYASATGSSWSNKTNLPAFTLQPGQYFLVQQASGSNGSALPAPDVVSSPAIAMAAASGKVALVGSTTALTGTNPSGAEDIVSYGSTSNATEGSPTGTALSTTLAAWRANNGCTDSNDNAADFITAAPAPRNSVSPFKPCASSPAPSPSPTPSPSPSVTPISQIQGSGHTSPLVGQAVTTRGIVTRVNNNGFFIQSDTPDGNAQTSEGLFVFTSSAPTVVANQLVQLTGTVAEYNTGAASNALTASRPITQLTNVSGLSTLASNQALAPTPLTLPATQDEFEALEGMLVQVTNTLTASQNYFQGRYGQVTLSAEGRLIKPTNIHPAGSVAAQQLAEANAQRQLLLDDGSSLQNPTPIPYIGADNTLRAGDTLDGLVGVLDYGLSTASNTGLASYKVHPTQAVNFQRAHPRSAKPADVGGNLKVASFNVLNYFTTFTNGQTASGASGQGCSLGGSVAAGNCRGADNLTEFTRQRDKIVQALLGLDADVVGLMEIQNNGNAAAQNLVDALNAAAGAATYATVSLPVAFDATVGGSPTGTDAIRVALIHKPAKVTPQGSALADTHAVHNRPPLAQAFATPNGERFTIVVNHFKSKGCSDASGANADQGDGQGCYNASRQAQASRLLTFVNELQARTGDNDVLVIGDLNAYGKEDPILTLAQGGLQDLIAAFEGESGYSYVFDGEVGYLDHALATAGARAQVSGVTHWHINADEPFVIDYDMNFKRSPGTGQCYNASLTACSPDLYTATPYRSSDHDPVLIGLNLLKSLTGTAGRDTLVGTPGDDVITGLAGADRLTGGNGRDTFAYTGLRDGSDTITDFAPGVDRIDLSAVVALLRGTHGVTSTDLIASGHIQLIDSAAGLQVRVDTDGSAGPAGAVLLATLSGVHSSRIVAPRDLVQ
;
A
#
# COMPACT_ATOMS: atom_id res chain seq x y z
N MET A 1 12.95 -57.38 25.10
CA MET A 1 11.96 -58.47 25.14
C MET A 1 10.70 -57.94 25.80
N PRO A 2 9.49 -58.29 25.36
CA PRO A 2 9.14 -59.05 24.14
C PRO A 2 8.22 -58.18 23.21
N THR A 3 7.93 -58.41 21.92
CA THR A 3 8.26 -59.39 20.87
C THR A 3 7.49 -58.91 19.62
N ARG A 4 8.15 -58.66 18.47
CA ARG A 4 8.23 -59.52 17.25
C ARG A 4 7.02 -59.39 16.26
N THR A 5 7.13 -59.36 14.92
CA THR A 5 8.24 -59.53 13.94
C THR A 5 7.75 -59.35 12.47
N LEU A 6 8.63 -58.78 11.61
CA LEU A 6 9.15 -59.20 10.27
C LEU A 6 8.18 -59.48 9.09
N ALA A 7 8.53 -59.30 7.80
CA ALA A 7 9.81 -59.42 7.04
C ALA A 7 9.75 -58.54 5.75
N SER A 8 10.75 -58.31 4.89
CA SER A 8 12.00 -59.00 4.53
C SER A 8 12.96 -58.06 3.75
N ALA A 9 14.26 -58.39 3.78
CA ALA A 9 15.43 -57.54 3.49
C ALA A 9 16.11 -57.85 2.10
N PRO A 10 17.46 -57.85 1.94
CA PRO A 10 18.41 -56.73 1.75
C PRO A 10 19.39 -56.91 0.55
N HIS A 11 20.29 -55.95 0.28
CA HIS A 11 21.77 -56.15 0.36
C HIS A 11 22.60 -54.95 -0.16
N ARG A 12 23.65 -54.60 0.60
CA ARG A 12 24.81 -53.78 0.26
C ARG A 12 25.97 -54.67 -0.19
N PHE A 13 26.95 -54.18 -0.97
CA PHE A 13 28.40 -54.46 -0.80
C PHE A 13 29.30 -53.50 -1.60
N ASN A 14 30.59 -53.48 -1.22
CA ASN A 14 31.63 -52.44 -1.37
C ASN A 14 32.70 -52.69 -2.49
N LEU A 15 33.28 -51.59 -2.99
CA LEU A 15 34.71 -51.28 -3.39
C LEU A 15 35.56 -52.12 -4.40
N ARG A 16 35.87 -51.48 -5.57
CA ARG A 16 37.15 -51.31 -6.39
C ARG A 16 37.97 -52.56 -6.88
N PRO A 17 38.89 -52.50 -7.91
CA PRO A 17 39.24 -51.52 -8.97
C PRO A 17 39.49 -52.11 -10.42
N LEU A 18 39.95 -51.25 -11.36
CA LEU A 18 40.80 -51.51 -12.55
C LEU A 18 40.21 -51.90 -13.93
N CYS A 19 40.65 -51.13 -14.93
CA CYS A 19 41.00 -51.45 -16.31
C CYS A 19 40.22 -50.76 -17.43
N ALA A 20 40.99 -49.97 -18.19
CA ALA A 20 40.63 -49.35 -19.46
C ALA A 20 40.33 -50.40 -20.53
N ALA A 21 39.26 -50.18 -21.30
CA ALA A 21 39.09 -50.73 -22.63
C ALA A 21 38.66 -49.59 -23.55
N LEU A 22 39.62 -49.21 -24.40
CA LEU A 22 39.49 -48.27 -25.51
C LEU A 22 38.50 -48.87 -26.52
N ALA A 23 37.25 -48.40 -26.52
CA ALA A 23 36.31 -48.66 -27.60
C ALA A 23 36.35 -47.46 -28.55
N LEU A 24 37.07 -47.62 -29.67
CA LEU A 24 36.91 -46.80 -30.85
C LEU A 24 35.44 -46.91 -31.31
N SER A 25 34.59 -45.99 -30.88
CA SER A 25 33.39 -45.67 -31.64
C SER A 25 33.86 -44.89 -32.87
N LEU A 26 33.94 -45.57 -34.01
CA LEU A 26 34.03 -44.92 -35.30
C LEU A 26 32.90 -43.89 -35.36
N SER A 27 33.24 -42.60 -35.28
CA SER A 27 32.38 -41.55 -35.79
C SER A 27 32.12 -41.87 -37.25
N ALA A 28 30.91 -42.34 -37.57
CA ALA A 28 30.43 -42.31 -38.92
C ALA A 28 30.50 -40.84 -39.35
N THR A 29 31.41 -40.53 -40.28
CA THR A 29 31.50 -39.21 -40.89
C THR A 29 30.13 -38.89 -41.46
N ALA A 30 29.47 -37.87 -40.89
CA ALA A 30 28.22 -37.34 -41.42
C ALA A 30 28.48 -36.94 -42.88
N GLN A 31 27.73 -37.55 -43.80
CA GLN A 31 28.00 -37.46 -45.22
C GLN A 31 27.10 -36.39 -45.84
N ALA A 32 27.63 -35.17 -45.98
CA ALA A 32 27.04 -34.07 -46.76
C ALA A 32 26.44 -34.58 -48.09
N SER A 33 25.40 -33.90 -48.60
CA SER A 33 24.64 -34.29 -49.81
C SER A 33 25.55 -34.95 -50.86
N PRO A 34 25.29 -36.21 -51.26
CA PRO A 34 26.18 -36.97 -52.14
C PRO A 34 26.45 -36.31 -53.50
N SER A 35 25.49 -35.52 -53.96
CA SER A 35 25.54 -34.75 -55.21
C SER A 35 26.02 -33.31 -55.02
N GLY A 36 26.05 -32.82 -53.77
CA GLY A 36 26.29 -31.42 -53.44
C GLY A 36 25.07 -30.50 -53.64
N VAL A 37 23.90 -31.04 -54.01
CA VAL A 37 22.67 -30.24 -54.10
C VAL A 37 21.92 -30.33 -52.76
N VAL A 38 21.61 -29.18 -52.19
CA VAL A 38 20.96 -29.03 -50.89
C VAL A 38 19.73 -28.13 -50.99
N ILE A 39 18.81 -28.26 -50.04
CA ILE A 39 17.74 -27.32 -49.76
C ILE A 39 18.36 -26.14 -49.02
N SER A 40 18.26 -24.95 -49.59
CA SER A 40 18.87 -23.73 -49.03
C SER A 40 17.87 -22.81 -48.33
N GLN A 41 16.59 -22.85 -48.70
CA GLN A 41 15.52 -22.16 -47.98
C GLN A 41 14.18 -22.91 -48.04
N LEU A 42 13.36 -22.74 -47.00
CA LEU A 42 11.99 -23.25 -46.91
C LEU A 42 11.03 -22.19 -46.35
N TYR A 43 9.86 -22.03 -46.96
CA TYR A 43 8.79 -21.18 -46.44
C TYR A 43 7.43 -21.83 -46.71
N GLY A 44 6.68 -22.13 -45.65
CA GLY A 44 5.41 -22.85 -45.70
C GLY A 44 4.18 -22.05 -45.25
N ALA A 45 4.28 -20.71 -45.24
CA ALA A 45 3.21 -19.82 -44.80
C ALA A 45 2.69 -18.90 -45.92
N GLY A 46 2.96 -19.25 -47.18
CA GLY A 46 2.60 -18.43 -48.33
C GLY A 46 1.10 -18.26 -48.50
N GLY A 47 0.66 -17.03 -48.71
CA GLY A 47 -0.77 -16.75 -48.94
C GLY A 47 -1.62 -16.68 -47.68
N ASN A 48 -1.09 -17.02 -46.49
CA ASN A 48 -1.78 -16.89 -45.20
C ASN A 48 -1.94 -15.42 -44.77
N THR A 49 -2.90 -15.12 -43.90
CA THR A 49 -3.07 -13.76 -43.36
C THR A 49 -1.80 -13.27 -42.68
N GLY A 50 -1.26 -12.13 -43.12
CA GLY A 50 0.01 -11.58 -42.62
C GLY A 50 1.28 -12.16 -43.26
N ALA A 51 1.16 -13.01 -44.29
CA ALA A 51 2.29 -13.58 -45.02
C ALA A 51 3.08 -12.52 -45.79
N VAL A 52 4.41 -12.60 -45.74
CA VAL A 52 5.31 -11.74 -46.55
C VAL A 52 5.23 -12.09 -48.04
N LEU A 53 5.07 -13.37 -48.36
CA LEU A 53 4.97 -13.90 -49.73
C LEU A 53 3.65 -14.66 -49.95
N ASN A 54 3.18 -14.67 -51.20
CA ASN A 54 1.90 -15.25 -51.59
C ASN A 54 1.93 -16.76 -51.87
N ALA A 55 3.09 -17.39 -51.84
CA ALA A 55 3.23 -18.80 -52.09
C ALA A 55 4.29 -19.45 -51.22
N ASP A 56 4.03 -20.71 -50.87
CA ASP A 56 5.00 -21.61 -50.26
C ASP A 56 6.13 -21.86 -51.27
N TYR A 57 7.35 -22.04 -50.79
CA TYR A 57 8.48 -22.39 -51.67
C TYR A 57 9.53 -23.28 -51.01
N ILE A 58 10.24 -24.01 -51.87
CA ILE A 58 11.45 -24.76 -51.57
C ILE A 58 12.53 -24.25 -52.52
N GLU A 59 13.66 -23.81 -51.98
CA GLU A 59 14.82 -23.34 -52.77
C GLU A 59 15.94 -24.38 -52.70
N LEU A 60 16.42 -24.83 -53.85
CA LEU A 60 17.57 -25.71 -53.96
C LEU A 60 18.83 -24.89 -54.29
N PHE A 61 19.98 -25.41 -53.92
CA PHE A 61 21.28 -24.80 -54.18
C PHE A 61 22.33 -25.88 -54.43
N ASN A 62 23.19 -25.69 -55.43
CA ASN A 62 24.33 -26.57 -55.66
C ASN A 62 25.57 -26.07 -54.90
N ALA A 63 25.80 -26.62 -53.70
CA ALA A 63 26.98 -26.39 -52.88
C ALA A 63 28.22 -27.17 -53.36
N GLY A 64 28.03 -28.12 -54.29
CA GLY A 64 29.08 -28.91 -54.89
C GLY A 64 29.95 -28.14 -55.90
N SER A 65 30.98 -28.81 -56.41
CA SER A 65 31.94 -28.23 -57.36
C SER A 65 31.67 -28.62 -58.83
N ALA A 66 30.61 -29.37 -59.12
CA ALA A 66 30.27 -29.83 -60.47
C ALA A 66 28.79 -29.57 -60.81
N PRO A 67 28.44 -29.36 -62.10
CA PRO A 67 27.04 -29.23 -62.51
C PRO A 67 26.24 -30.52 -62.25
N VAL A 68 25.02 -30.39 -61.72
CA VAL A 68 24.14 -31.53 -61.39
C VAL A 68 22.85 -31.44 -62.20
N SER A 69 22.49 -32.54 -62.88
CA SER A 69 21.20 -32.63 -63.58
C SER A 69 20.09 -33.00 -62.59
N LEU A 70 19.04 -32.19 -62.52
CA LEU A 70 17.82 -32.44 -61.74
C LEU A 70 16.82 -33.35 -62.50
N ALA A 71 17.17 -33.81 -63.69
CA ALA A 71 16.30 -34.67 -64.49
C ALA A 71 15.98 -35.97 -63.73
N GLY A 72 14.69 -36.22 -63.50
CA GLY A 72 14.21 -37.40 -62.78
C GLY A 72 14.22 -37.28 -61.26
N TRP A 73 14.56 -36.11 -60.71
CA TRP A 73 14.52 -35.84 -59.27
C TRP A 73 13.15 -35.34 -58.81
N SER A 74 12.93 -35.31 -57.50
CA SER A 74 11.74 -34.70 -56.90
C SER A 74 12.07 -33.99 -55.58
N VAL A 75 11.28 -32.97 -55.26
CA VAL A 75 11.14 -32.51 -53.87
C VAL A 75 9.85 -33.08 -53.30
N GLN A 76 9.92 -33.61 -52.09
CA GLN A 76 8.80 -34.30 -51.44
C GLN A 76 8.55 -33.70 -50.07
N TYR A 77 7.28 -33.51 -49.71
CA TYR A 77 6.86 -32.92 -48.45
C TYR A 77 6.04 -33.93 -47.63
N ALA A 78 6.25 -33.91 -46.31
CA ALA A 78 5.39 -34.59 -45.35
C ALA A 78 5.12 -33.67 -44.14
N SER A 79 3.99 -33.87 -43.48
CA SER A 79 3.69 -33.16 -42.23
C SER A 79 4.71 -33.51 -41.14
N ALA A 80 4.83 -32.67 -40.11
CA ALA A 80 5.83 -32.79 -39.04
C ALA A 80 6.03 -34.23 -38.53
N THR A 81 4.93 -34.96 -38.27
CA THR A 81 4.97 -36.35 -37.79
C THR A 81 4.56 -37.41 -38.83
N GLY A 82 4.14 -37.00 -40.03
CA GLY A 82 3.59 -37.88 -41.06
C GLY A 82 4.61 -38.84 -41.68
N SER A 83 4.13 -39.96 -42.21
CA SER A 83 4.95 -41.00 -42.86
C SER A 83 4.71 -41.15 -44.37
N SER A 84 3.82 -40.33 -44.95
CA SER A 84 3.51 -40.30 -46.38
C SER A 84 4.21 -39.12 -47.05
N TRP A 85 5.01 -39.42 -48.08
CA TRP A 85 5.73 -38.44 -48.90
C TRP A 85 5.12 -38.35 -50.31
N SER A 86 3.81 -38.63 -50.44
CA SER A 86 3.08 -38.60 -51.71
C SER A 86 2.93 -37.18 -52.28
N ASN A 87 3.05 -36.15 -51.44
CA ASN A 87 3.07 -34.75 -51.86
C ASN A 87 4.46 -34.45 -52.44
N LYS A 88 4.60 -34.56 -53.75
CA LYS A 88 5.88 -34.37 -54.44
C LYS A 88 5.75 -33.49 -55.68
N THR A 89 6.80 -32.73 -55.94
CA THR A 89 7.02 -32.00 -57.19
C THR A 89 8.15 -32.68 -57.94
N ASN A 90 7.86 -33.25 -59.12
CA ASN A 90 8.91 -33.75 -60.00
C ASN A 90 9.67 -32.55 -60.60
N LEU A 91 10.99 -32.56 -60.51
CA LEU A 91 11.82 -31.47 -61.01
C LEU A 91 11.99 -31.61 -62.55
N PRO A 92 11.97 -30.49 -63.30
CA PRO A 92 12.18 -30.53 -64.73
C PRO A 92 13.63 -30.91 -65.07
N ALA A 93 13.89 -31.23 -66.34
CA ALA A 93 15.26 -31.36 -66.82
C ALA A 93 15.95 -30.00 -66.75
N PHE A 94 16.80 -29.82 -65.73
CA PHE A 94 17.58 -28.60 -65.49
C PHE A 94 18.96 -28.99 -64.96
N THR A 95 20.02 -28.39 -65.51
CA THR A 95 21.39 -28.60 -65.02
C THR A 95 21.77 -27.46 -64.09
N LEU A 96 21.75 -27.72 -62.79
CA LEU A 96 22.09 -26.76 -61.73
C LEU A 96 23.60 -26.62 -61.62
N GLN A 97 24.12 -25.43 -61.95
CA GLN A 97 25.55 -25.15 -61.90
C GLN A 97 26.04 -24.95 -60.44
N PRO A 98 27.33 -25.18 -60.14
CA PRO A 98 27.91 -24.84 -58.85
C PRO A 98 27.61 -23.40 -58.44
N GLY A 99 27.07 -23.23 -57.22
CA GLY A 99 26.67 -21.93 -56.68
C GLY A 99 25.35 -21.38 -57.23
N GLN A 100 24.60 -22.11 -58.05
CA GLN A 100 23.32 -21.67 -58.61
C GLN A 100 22.15 -22.12 -57.73
N TYR A 101 21.10 -21.28 -57.67
CA TYR A 101 19.85 -21.56 -56.97
C TYR A 101 18.77 -22.10 -57.92
N PHE A 102 17.77 -22.80 -57.39
CA PHE A 102 16.61 -23.27 -58.13
C PHE A 102 15.35 -23.17 -57.28
N LEU A 103 14.36 -22.41 -57.73
CA LEU A 103 13.15 -22.09 -56.97
C LEU A 103 11.97 -22.97 -57.38
N VAL A 104 11.46 -23.74 -56.42
CA VAL A 104 10.24 -24.54 -56.57
C VAL A 104 9.09 -23.82 -55.86
N GLN A 105 8.15 -23.28 -56.62
CA GLN A 105 6.91 -22.75 -56.06
C GLN A 105 5.96 -23.90 -55.69
N GLN A 106 5.40 -23.84 -54.49
CA GLN A 106 4.40 -24.76 -53.96
C GLN A 106 3.00 -24.09 -53.97
N ALA A 107 2.12 -24.40 -53.01
CA ALA A 107 0.79 -23.78 -52.98
C ALA A 107 0.85 -22.25 -52.83
N SER A 108 -0.07 -21.56 -53.50
CA SER A 108 -0.24 -20.11 -53.40
C SER A 108 -1.59 -19.73 -52.81
N GLY A 109 -1.67 -18.54 -52.21
CA GLY A 109 -2.89 -17.95 -51.66
C GLY A 109 -2.98 -16.45 -51.94
N SER A 110 -3.90 -15.77 -51.27
CA SER A 110 -4.31 -14.40 -51.62
C SER A 110 -3.52 -13.27 -50.96
N ASN A 111 -2.69 -13.57 -49.95
CA ASN A 111 -1.98 -12.56 -49.15
C ASN A 111 -0.47 -12.59 -49.39
N GLY A 112 0.20 -11.44 -49.33
CA GLY A 112 1.66 -11.33 -49.51
C GLY A 112 2.08 -11.00 -50.94
N SER A 113 3.37 -10.70 -51.11
CA SER A 113 3.95 -10.35 -52.42
C SER A 113 4.24 -11.59 -53.26
N ALA A 114 4.26 -11.44 -54.60
CA ALA A 114 4.58 -12.55 -55.49
C ALA A 114 6.03 -13.04 -55.29
N LEU A 115 6.26 -14.35 -55.42
CA LEU A 115 7.62 -14.89 -55.56
C LEU A 115 8.31 -14.28 -56.81
N PRO A 116 9.65 -14.17 -56.82
CA PRO A 116 10.40 -14.11 -58.07
C PRO A 116 9.96 -15.26 -59.00
N ALA A 117 10.04 -15.06 -60.31
CA ALA A 117 9.61 -16.07 -61.28
C ALA A 117 10.20 -17.45 -60.94
N PRO A 118 9.38 -18.44 -60.53
CA PRO A 118 9.90 -19.73 -60.07
C PRO A 118 10.40 -20.54 -61.26
N ASP A 119 11.41 -21.38 -61.01
CA ASP A 119 11.96 -22.27 -62.03
C ASP A 119 11.01 -23.44 -62.32
N VAL A 120 10.19 -23.81 -61.34
CA VAL A 120 9.08 -24.76 -61.51
C VAL A 120 7.95 -24.43 -60.54
N VAL A 121 6.71 -24.63 -60.99
CA VAL A 121 5.51 -24.55 -60.15
C VAL A 121 4.97 -25.97 -59.94
N SER A 122 4.70 -26.34 -58.69
CA SER A 122 4.21 -27.68 -58.37
C SER A 122 2.83 -27.96 -58.98
N SER A 123 2.69 -29.13 -59.58
CA SER A 123 1.42 -29.66 -60.10
C SER A 123 1.28 -31.14 -59.72
N PRO A 124 0.38 -31.50 -58.78
CA PRO A 124 -0.51 -30.62 -58.04
C PRO A 124 0.23 -29.68 -57.07
N ALA A 125 -0.39 -28.56 -56.72
CA ALA A 125 0.14 -27.63 -55.72
C ALA A 125 0.21 -28.31 -54.34
N ILE A 126 1.35 -28.17 -53.63
CA ILE A 126 1.54 -28.74 -52.30
C ILE A 126 1.38 -27.65 -51.27
N ALA A 127 0.42 -27.79 -50.36
CA ALA A 127 0.33 -26.92 -49.18
C ALA A 127 1.31 -27.40 -48.11
N MET A 128 2.28 -26.57 -47.76
CA MET A 128 3.18 -26.81 -46.64
C MET A 128 2.59 -26.23 -45.36
N ALA A 129 2.88 -26.83 -44.21
CA ALA A 129 2.43 -26.30 -42.94
C ALA A 129 3.29 -25.10 -42.55
N ALA A 130 2.66 -24.03 -42.04
CA ALA A 130 3.35 -22.79 -41.68
C ALA A 130 4.34 -22.94 -40.53
N ALA A 131 4.01 -23.72 -39.51
CA ALA A 131 4.80 -23.78 -38.27
C ALA A 131 5.73 -25.00 -38.18
N SER A 132 5.33 -26.17 -38.69
CA SER A 132 6.12 -27.40 -38.58
C SER A 132 5.88 -28.39 -39.72
N GLY A 133 6.95 -28.90 -40.32
CA GLY A 133 6.90 -29.81 -41.47
C GLY A 133 8.26 -30.39 -41.80
N LYS A 134 8.34 -31.16 -42.90
CA LYS A 134 9.60 -31.70 -43.41
C LYS A 134 9.59 -31.85 -44.93
N VAL A 135 10.74 -31.56 -45.54
CA VAL A 135 10.97 -31.60 -46.98
C VAL A 135 12.20 -32.45 -47.26
N ALA A 136 12.11 -33.31 -48.29
CA ALA A 136 13.20 -34.13 -48.77
C ALA A 136 13.47 -33.83 -50.24
N LEU A 137 14.74 -33.63 -50.60
CA LEU A 137 15.22 -33.65 -51.97
C LEU A 137 15.61 -35.10 -52.32
N VAL A 138 15.13 -35.62 -53.45
CA VAL A 138 15.30 -37.04 -53.79
C VAL A 138 15.78 -37.18 -55.23
N GLY A 139 16.87 -37.93 -55.43
CA GLY A 139 17.45 -38.24 -56.74
C GLY A 139 16.60 -39.15 -57.65
N SER A 140 15.33 -39.36 -57.31
CA SER A 140 14.34 -40.10 -58.10
C SER A 140 12.95 -39.50 -57.94
N THR A 141 11.99 -39.95 -58.75
CA THR A 141 10.58 -39.59 -58.59
C THR A 141 9.82 -40.58 -57.69
N THR A 142 10.45 -41.60 -57.12
CA THR A 142 9.77 -42.55 -56.22
C THR A 142 9.50 -41.89 -54.88
N ALA A 143 8.26 -41.97 -54.39
CA ALA A 143 7.90 -41.39 -53.10
C ALA A 143 8.58 -42.13 -51.95
N LEU A 144 9.17 -41.39 -51.00
CA LEU A 144 9.72 -41.95 -49.78
C LEU A 144 8.61 -42.52 -48.89
N THR A 145 8.97 -43.42 -47.98
CA THR A 145 8.04 -44.00 -47.00
C THR A 145 8.64 -44.00 -45.60
N GLY A 146 7.80 -43.85 -44.58
CA GLY A 146 8.22 -43.82 -43.19
C GLY A 146 8.38 -42.41 -42.62
N THR A 147 8.51 -42.33 -41.30
CA THR A 147 8.58 -41.06 -40.56
C THR A 147 9.94 -40.39 -40.62
N ASN A 148 11.02 -41.14 -40.87
CA ASN A 148 12.37 -40.63 -41.14
C ASN A 148 13.05 -41.51 -42.22
N PRO A 149 12.78 -41.26 -43.51
CA PRO A 149 13.24 -42.11 -44.60
C PRO A 149 14.74 -41.96 -44.87
N SER A 150 15.40 -43.05 -45.25
CA SER A 150 16.74 -43.03 -45.85
C SER A 150 16.66 -42.85 -47.37
N GLY A 151 17.72 -42.32 -47.99
CA GLY A 151 17.85 -42.27 -49.47
C GLY A 151 17.40 -40.96 -50.13
N ALA A 152 17.24 -39.90 -49.34
CA ALA A 152 17.17 -38.53 -49.84
C ALA A 152 18.58 -37.98 -50.08
N GLU A 153 18.70 -37.02 -51.01
CA GLU A 153 19.90 -36.20 -51.22
C GLU A 153 20.08 -35.20 -50.07
N ASP A 154 18.98 -34.66 -49.54
CA ASP A 154 18.92 -33.73 -48.42
C ASP A 154 17.54 -33.83 -47.74
N ILE A 155 17.46 -33.78 -46.41
CA ILE A 155 16.22 -33.70 -45.64
C ILE A 155 16.29 -32.54 -44.65
N VAL A 156 15.33 -31.62 -44.74
CA VAL A 156 15.21 -30.50 -43.81
C VAL A 156 13.87 -30.57 -43.08
N SER A 157 13.95 -30.54 -41.75
CA SER A 157 12.78 -30.41 -40.87
C SER A 157 12.70 -29.06 -40.20
N TYR A 158 11.49 -28.53 -40.07
CA TYR A 158 11.26 -27.26 -39.40
C TYR A 158 10.12 -27.35 -38.38
N GLY A 159 10.20 -26.48 -37.36
CA GLY A 159 9.31 -26.49 -36.22
C GLY A 159 9.55 -27.59 -35.20
N SER A 160 9.00 -27.40 -33.99
CA SER A 160 9.33 -28.18 -32.79
C SER A 160 8.74 -29.60 -32.74
N THR A 161 7.88 -29.96 -33.71
CA THR A 161 7.16 -31.25 -33.70
C THR A 161 7.57 -32.20 -34.83
N SER A 162 8.58 -31.82 -35.63
CA SER A 162 9.00 -32.59 -36.80
C SER A 162 9.93 -33.76 -36.44
N ASN A 163 9.74 -34.92 -37.09
CA ASN A 163 10.37 -36.19 -36.67
C ASN A 163 11.29 -36.87 -37.72
N ALA A 164 11.48 -36.30 -38.92
CA ALA A 164 12.56 -36.70 -39.83
C ALA A 164 13.62 -35.61 -39.85
N THR A 165 14.88 -35.92 -39.63
CA THR A 165 15.95 -34.93 -39.69
C THR A 165 17.27 -35.63 -40.00
N GLU A 166 18.12 -34.96 -40.78
CA GLU A 166 19.56 -35.22 -40.73
C GLU A 166 20.11 -34.50 -39.47
N GLY A 167 20.70 -35.28 -38.56
CA GLY A 167 21.21 -34.76 -37.29
C GLY A 167 20.11 -34.29 -36.34
N SER A 168 20.13 -33.01 -35.95
CA SER A 168 19.16 -32.38 -35.06
C SER A 168 18.21 -31.48 -35.87
N PRO A 169 16.93 -31.34 -35.49
CA PRO A 169 15.99 -30.48 -36.22
C PRO A 169 16.38 -29.00 -36.09
N THR A 170 16.00 -28.15 -37.06
CA THR A 170 16.30 -26.70 -37.06
C THR A 170 15.88 -25.92 -35.79
N GLY A 171 15.03 -26.52 -34.94
CA GLY A 171 14.75 -26.05 -33.58
C GLY A 171 13.74 -24.89 -33.46
N THR A 172 13.40 -24.20 -34.56
CA THR A 172 12.52 -23.02 -34.55
C THR A 172 11.33 -23.18 -35.52
N ALA A 173 10.15 -22.73 -35.12
CA ALA A 173 8.96 -22.74 -35.96
C ALA A 173 9.02 -21.63 -37.03
N LEU A 174 8.63 -21.97 -38.26
CA LEU A 174 8.42 -20.97 -39.30
C LEU A 174 7.10 -20.23 -39.04
N SER A 175 6.92 -19.09 -39.70
CA SER A 175 5.73 -18.24 -39.52
C SER A 175 5.39 -17.49 -40.80
N THR A 176 4.36 -16.66 -40.77
CA THR A 176 4.03 -15.73 -41.87
C THR A 176 5.14 -14.71 -42.17
N THR A 177 6.13 -14.56 -41.28
CA THR A 177 7.27 -13.64 -41.43
C THR A 177 8.63 -14.32 -41.41
N LEU A 178 8.71 -15.63 -41.16
CA LEU A 178 9.97 -16.37 -41.01
C LEU A 178 10.05 -17.60 -41.93
N ALA A 179 11.15 -17.73 -42.66
CA ALA A 179 11.59 -18.89 -43.44
C ALA A 179 12.83 -19.54 -42.81
N ALA A 180 13.09 -20.80 -43.14
CA ALA A 180 14.34 -21.46 -42.79
C ALA A 180 15.41 -21.07 -43.81
N TRP A 181 16.62 -20.77 -43.35
CA TRP A 181 17.76 -20.37 -44.16
C TRP A 181 18.97 -21.23 -43.85
N ARG A 182 19.46 -21.97 -44.86
CA ARG A 182 20.73 -22.68 -44.75
C ARG A 182 21.88 -21.67 -44.72
N ALA A 183 22.76 -21.82 -43.75
CA ALA A 183 23.86 -20.92 -43.46
C ALA A 183 24.82 -20.78 -44.65
N ASN A 184 25.58 -19.68 -44.64
CA ASN A 184 26.49 -19.30 -45.73
C ASN A 184 25.82 -19.30 -47.12
N ASN A 185 24.55 -18.92 -47.18
CA ASN A 185 23.74 -18.91 -48.40
C ASN A 185 23.65 -20.29 -49.09
N GLY A 186 23.56 -21.37 -48.32
CA GLY A 186 23.45 -22.73 -48.83
C GLY A 186 24.77 -23.50 -48.91
N CYS A 187 25.93 -22.86 -48.67
CA CYS A 187 27.23 -23.53 -48.71
C CYS A 187 27.57 -24.39 -47.47
N THR A 188 26.78 -24.30 -46.41
CA THR A 188 27.02 -25.05 -45.16
C THR A 188 26.07 -26.23 -45.07
N ASP A 189 26.62 -27.44 -45.16
CA ASP A 189 25.90 -28.70 -44.98
C ASP A 189 26.75 -29.64 -44.13
N SER A 190 26.42 -29.71 -42.84
CA SER A 190 27.07 -30.57 -41.85
C SER A 190 26.26 -31.84 -41.55
N ASN A 191 25.17 -32.09 -42.30
CA ASN A 191 24.16 -33.10 -41.99
C ASN A 191 23.53 -32.93 -40.60
N ASP A 192 23.46 -31.70 -40.11
CA ASP A 192 22.73 -31.36 -38.88
C ASP A 192 21.90 -30.10 -39.14
N ASN A 193 20.59 -30.27 -39.31
CA ASN A 193 19.73 -29.13 -39.65
C ASN A 193 19.80 -28.01 -38.59
N ALA A 194 20.05 -28.30 -37.30
CA ALA A 194 20.18 -27.30 -36.25
C ALA A 194 21.47 -26.48 -36.37
N ALA A 195 22.55 -27.09 -36.87
CA ALA A 195 23.81 -26.40 -37.10
C ALA A 195 23.80 -25.62 -38.42
N ASP A 196 23.03 -26.10 -39.40
CA ASP A 196 23.05 -25.58 -40.76
C ASP A 196 21.99 -24.51 -41.02
N PHE A 197 20.94 -24.38 -40.22
CA PHE A 197 19.85 -23.44 -40.48
C PHE A 197 19.63 -22.39 -39.39
N ILE A 198 19.19 -21.21 -39.82
CA ILE A 198 18.60 -20.15 -38.97
C ILE A 198 17.21 -19.78 -39.51
N THR A 199 16.42 -19.04 -38.74
CA THR A 199 15.19 -18.42 -39.24
C THR A 199 15.41 -16.95 -39.56
N ALA A 200 14.96 -16.51 -40.73
CA ALA A 200 14.97 -15.10 -41.15
C ALA A 200 13.79 -14.81 -42.08
N ALA A 201 13.56 -13.53 -42.43
CA ALA A 201 12.52 -13.17 -43.40
C ALA A 201 12.73 -13.93 -44.73
N PRO A 202 11.66 -14.39 -45.41
CA PRO A 202 11.82 -15.14 -46.65
C PRO A 202 12.42 -14.26 -47.75
N ALA A 203 13.50 -14.72 -48.39
CA ALA A 203 14.08 -14.06 -49.57
C ALA A 203 14.44 -15.10 -50.63
N PRO A 204 13.44 -15.62 -51.37
CA PRO A 204 13.63 -16.66 -52.38
C PRO A 204 14.51 -16.20 -53.55
N ARG A 205 15.28 -17.14 -54.10
CA ARG A 205 16.21 -17.02 -55.21
C ARG A 205 15.94 -18.15 -56.21
N ASN A 206 16.02 -17.81 -57.49
CA ASN A 206 15.79 -18.71 -58.62
C ASN A 206 17.05 -18.85 -59.48
N SER A 207 16.97 -19.58 -60.60
CA SER A 207 18.11 -19.87 -61.48
C SER A 207 18.77 -18.67 -62.14
N VAL A 208 18.12 -17.50 -62.14
CA VAL A 208 18.69 -16.24 -62.67
C VAL A 208 19.36 -15.38 -61.58
N SER A 209 19.29 -15.81 -60.32
CA SER A 209 19.97 -15.13 -59.21
C SER A 209 21.50 -15.24 -59.35
N PRO A 210 22.29 -14.27 -58.84
CA PRO A 210 23.75 -14.34 -58.90
C PRO A 210 24.30 -15.62 -58.30
N PHE A 211 25.28 -16.23 -58.96
CA PHE A 211 25.93 -17.44 -58.48
C PHE A 211 26.71 -17.15 -57.19
N LYS A 212 26.63 -18.07 -56.23
CA LYS A 212 27.34 -18.04 -54.95
C LYS A 212 28.34 -19.20 -54.89
N PRO A 213 29.60 -19.02 -55.32
CA PRO A 213 30.58 -20.09 -55.23
C PRO A 213 30.92 -20.41 -53.76
N CYS A 214 30.85 -21.69 -53.39
CA CYS A 214 31.35 -22.17 -52.11
C CYS A 214 32.87 -22.30 -52.21
N ALA A 215 33.62 -21.48 -51.47
CA ALA A 215 35.07 -21.58 -51.48
C ALA A 215 35.50 -22.97 -50.98
N SER A 216 36.43 -23.62 -51.69
CA SER A 216 37.07 -24.85 -51.23
C SER A 216 37.64 -24.64 -49.83
N SER A 217 37.33 -25.57 -48.92
CA SER A 217 37.83 -25.65 -47.54
C SER A 217 39.23 -25.06 -47.32
N PRO A 218 39.45 -24.15 -46.36
CA PRO A 218 40.79 -23.76 -45.94
C PRO A 218 41.48 -24.89 -45.15
N ALA A 219 42.76 -25.13 -45.47
CA ALA A 219 43.70 -25.96 -44.72
C ALA A 219 43.90 -25.44 -43.27
N PRO A 220 44.46 -26.25 -42.33
CA PRO A 220 44.40 -25.95 -40.89
C PRO A 220 45.13 -24.66 -40.54
N SER A 221 44.44 -23.84 -39.73
CA SER A 221 44.82 -22.48 -39.34
C SER A 221 46.14 -22.44 -38.53
N PRO A 222 47.07 -21.51 -38.79
CA PRO A 222 47.98 -21.04 -37.76
C PRO A 222 47.18 -20.26 -36.70
N SER A 223 47.61 -20.39 -35.44
CA SER A 223 47.05 -19.81 -34.21
C SER A 223 46.29 -18.46 -34.39
N PRO A 224 45.08 -18.30 -33.83
CA PRO A 224 44.25 -17.14 -34.07
C PRO A 224 44.84 -15.89 -33.39
N THR A 225 45.12 -14.87 -34.18
CA THR A 225 45.13 -13.50 -33.68
C THR A 225 43.67 -13.12 -33.40
N PRO A 226 43.32 -12.62 -32.20
CA PRO A 226 41.93 -12.41 -31.81
C PRO A 226 41.27 -11.36 -32.71
N SER A 227 40.08 -11.68 -33.22
CA SER A 227 39.14 -10.67 -33.70
C SER A 227 38.87 -9.71 -32.53
N PRO A 228 38.88 -8.38 -32.71
CA PRO A 228 38.58 -7.45 -31.63
C PRO A 228 37.21 -7.83 -31.07
N SER A 229 37.16 -8.10 -29.77
CA SER A 229 35.91 -8.27 -29.04
C SER A 229 35.01 -7.06 -29.35
N PRO A 230 33.68 -7.24 -29.51
CA PRO A 230 32.78 -6.10 -29.58
C PRO A 230 33.10 -5.17 -28.41
N SER A 231 33.31 -3.88 -28.70
CA SER A 231 33.67 -2.91 -27.67
C SER A 231 32.57 -2.86 -26.63
N VAL A 232 32.93 -3.12 -25.37
CA VAL A 232 31.99 -3.02 -24.24
C VAL A 232 31.60 -1.56 -24.09
N THR A 233 30.32 -1.25 -24.29
CA THR A 233 29.73 0.05 -23.97
C THR A 233 29.57 0.16 -22.46
N PRO A 234 30.20 1.15 -21.79
CA PRO A 234 30.03 1.38 -20.36
C PRO A 234 28.56 1.66 -20.01
N ILE A 235 28.11 1.20 -18.84
CA ILE A 235 26.72 1.42 -18.40
C ILE A 235 26.42 2.91 -18.26
N SER A 236 27.36 3.73 -17.79
CA SER A 236 27.20 5.19 -17.71
C SER A 236 26.93 5.87 -19.07
N GLN A 237 27.40 5.30 -20.18
CA GLN A 237 27.08 5.79 -21.53
C GLN A 237 25.72 5.30 -22.03
N ILE A 238 25.27 4.13 -21.56
CA ILE A 238 23.93 3.62 -21.85
C ILE A 238 22.90 4.46 -21.10
N GLN A 239 23.11 4.73 -19.81
CA GLN A 239 22.25 5.59 -19.00
C GLN A 239 22.31 7.05 -19.48
N GLY A 240 23.52 7.63 -19.54
CA GLY A 240 23.68 9.07 -19.76
C GLY A 240 23.40 9.88 -18.49
N SER A 241 23.37 11.21 -18.62
CA SER A 241 23.19 12.14 -17.49
C SER A 241 21.79 12.76 -17.41
N GLY A 242 20.82 12.17 -18.08
CA GLY A 242 19.43 12.65 -18.10
C GLY A 242 18.48 11.46 -18.04
N HIS A 243 17.19 11.75 -17.92
CA HIS A 243 16.13 10.76 -17.67
C HIS A 243 15.77 9.87 -18.87
N THR A 244 16.55 9.91 -19.94
CA THR A 244 16.39 9.07 -21.13
C THR A 244 17.75 8.78 -21.72
N SER A 245 17.98 7.53 -22.07
CA SER A 245 19.21 7.09 -22.68
C SER A 245 19.51 7.80 -24.01
N PRO A 246 20.77 8.20 -24.26
CA PRO A 246 21.19 8.68 -25.58
C PRO A 246 21.28 7.55 -26.63
N LEU A 247 21.16 6.28 -26.21
CA LEU A 247 21.36 5.08 -27.04
C LEU A 247 20.06 4.31 -27.31
N VAL A 248 18.89 4.86 -27.01
CA VAL A 248 17.58 4.21 -27.26
C VAL A 248 17.50 3.64 -28.68
N GLY A 249 17.08 2.37 -28.78
CA GLY A 249 16.94 1.62 -30.02
C GLY A 249 18.24 1.02 -30.57
N GLN A 250 19.40 1.35 -29.99
CA GLN A 250 20.69 0.78 -30.39
C GLN A 250 20.95 -0.56 -29.69
N ALA A 251 21.60 -1.49 -30.41
CA ALA A 251 22.11 -2.72 -29.81
C ALA A 251 23.51 -2.47 -29.24
N VAL A 252 23.70 -2.77 -27.95
CA VAL A 252 24.96 -2.55 -27.23
C VAL A 252 25.42 -3.84 -26.57
N THR A 253 26.73 -4.08 -26.55
CA THR A 253 27.34 -5.10 -25.69
C THR A 253 27.83 -4.41 -24.43
N THR A 254 27.37 -4.85 -23.26
CA THR A 254 27.79 -4.27 -21.98
C THR A 254 28.17 -5.36 -20.98
N ARG A 255 28.80 -4.95 -19.88
CA ARG A 255 29.30 -5.81 -18.82
C ARG A 255 28.99 -5.17 -17.47
N GLY A 256 28.62 -5.98 -16.50
CA GLY A 256 28.36 -5.53 -15.14
C GLY A 256 28.18 -6.70 -14.18
N ILE A 257 28.23 -6.39 -12.89
CA ILE A 257 28.00 -7.32 -11.80
C ILE A 257 26.51 -7.37 -11.50
N VAL A 258 25.92 -8.56 -11.45
CA VAL A 258 24.53 -8.78 -11.09
C VAL A 258 24.32 -8.40 -9.62
N THR A 259 23.55 -7.34 -9.37
CA THR A 259 23.26 -6.83 -8.01
C THR A 259 21.97 -7.40 -7.44
N ARG A 260 20.97 -7.66 -8.29
CA ARG A 260 19.69 -8.26 -7.89
C ARG A 260 19.05 -9.03 -9.05
N VAL A 261 18.35 -10.12 -8.74
CA VAL A 261 17.60 -10.94 -9.70
C VAL A 261 16.12 -10.87 -9.38
N ASN A 262 15.30 -10.62 -10.40
CA ASN A 262 13.84 -10.56 -10.34
C ASN A 262 13.23 -11.72 -11.13
N ASN A 263 11.91 -11.89 -11.04
CA ASN A 263 11.19 -12.93 -11.79
C ASN A 263 11.10 -12.68 -13.31
N ASN A 264 11.47 -11.49 -13.79
CA ASN A 264 11.35 -11.06 -15.19
C ASN A 264 12.63 -10.43 -15.78
N GLY A 265 13.72 -10.41 -15.00
CA GLY A 265 14.95 -9.71 -15.35
C GLY A 265 15.93 -9.66 -14.18
N PHE A 266 17.00 -8.89 -14.32
CA PHE A 266 18.01 -8.70 -13.28
C PHE A 266 18.71 -7.35 -13.46
N PHE A 267 19.21 -6.80 -12.36
CA PHE A 267 20.01 -5.58 -12.36
C PHE A 267 21.49 -5.92 -12.46
N ILE A 268 22.22 -5.15 -13.26
CA ILE A 268 23.68 -5.15 -13.29
C ILE A 268 24.22 -3.77 -12.93
N GLN A 269 25.40 -3.73 -12.32
CA GLN A 269 26.13 -2.49 -12.07
C GLN A 269 27.56 -2.59 -12.57
N SER A 270 28.08 -1.50 -13.14
CA SER A 270 29.41 -1.43 -13.74
C SER A 270 30.50 -1.85 -12.75
N ASP A 271 31.43 -2.69 -13.19
CA ASP A 271 32.64 -3.01 -12.43
C ASP A 271 33.81 -2.05 -12.71
N THR A 272 33.61 -1.12 -13.65
CA THR A 272 34.56 -0.05 -14.00
C THR A 272 33.78 1.27 -14.10
N PRO A 273 33.33 1.84 -12.97
CA PRO A 273 32.55 3.07 -12.97
C PRO A 273 33.40 4.26 -13.46
N ASP A 274 32.76 5.25 -14.08
CA ASP A 274 33.44 6.42 -14.63
C ASP A 274 33.75 7.51 -13.60
N GLY A 275 33.17 7.40 -12.40
CA GLY A 275 33.38 8.32 -11.28
C GLY A 275 32.60 9.63 -11.41
N ASN A 276 31.66 9.74 -12.34
CA ASN A 276 30.79 10.89 -12.51
C ASN A 276 29.50 10.71 -11.70
N ALA A 277 29.27 11.59 -10.73
CA ALA A 277 28.08 11.55 -9.87
C ALA A 277 26.77 11.90 -10.60
N GLN A 278 26.83 12.31 -11.87
CA GLN A 278 25.65 12.66 -12.68
C GLN A 278 25.17 11.52 -13.60
N THR A 279 25.84 10.37 -13.60
CA THR A 279 25.53 9.25 -14.50
C THR A 279 25.41 7.96 -13.69
N SER A 280 24.34 7.21 -13.92
CA SER A 280 24.16 5.93 -13.25
C SER A 280 25.09 4.85 -13.82
N GLU A 281 25.60 4.01 -12.91
CA GLU A 281 26.36 2.81 -13.21
C GLU A 281 25.49 1.54 -13.19
N GLY A 282 24.20 1.69 -12.91
CA GLY A 282 23.22 0.62 -12.81
C GLY A 282 22.35 0.50 -14.07
N LEU A 283 21.93 -0.72 -14.39
CA LEU A 283 21.08 -1.00 -15.55
C LEU A 283 20.20 -2.22 -15.31
N PHE A 284 18.93 -2.11 -15.69
CA PHE A 284 18.02 -3.26 -15.68
C PHE A 284 18.11 -4.06 -16.98
N VAL A 285 18.17 -5.39 -16.88
CA VAL A 285 18.19 -6.32 -18.00
C VAL A 285 16.90 -7.11 -18.01
N PHE A 286 16.00 -6.80 -18.94
CA PHE A 286 14.70 -7.44 -19.07
C PHE A 286 14.79 -8.72 -19.90
N THR A 287 14.37 -9.84 -19.31
CA THR A 287 14.42 -11.19 -19.93
C THR A 287 13.04 -11.80 -20.13
N SER A 288 11.95 -11.10 -19.77
CA SER A 288 10.54 -11.55 -19.83
C SER A 288 10.19 -12.81 -19.01
N SER A 289 11.19 -13.44 -18.41
CA SER A 289 11.13 -14.65 -17.60
C SER A 289 12.27 -14.65 -16.60
N ALA A 290 12.21 -15.53 -15.59
CA ALA A 290 13.24 -15.60 -14.56
C ALA A 290 14.59 -15.96 -15.20
N PRO A 291 15.64 -15.13 -15.03
CA PRO A 291 16.94 -15.37 -15.63
C PRO A 291 17.70 -16.47 -14.86
N THR A 292 18.73 -17.04 -15.50
CA THR A 292 19.56 -18.11 -14.91
C THR A 292 20.78 -17.59 -14.14
N VAL A 293 21.03 -16.29 -14.16
CA VAL A 293 22.12 -15.65 -13.40
C VAL A 293 21.79 -15.56 -11.92
N VAL A 294 22.82 -15.40 -11.10
CA VAL A 294 22.69 -15.15 -9.66
C VAL A 294 23.47 -13.90 -9.26
N ALA A 295 23.12 -13.31 -8.12
CA ALA A 295 23.81 -12.15 -7.58
C ALA A 295 25.33 -12.38 -7.43
N ASN A 296 26.12 -11.30 -7.53
CA ASN A 296 27.58 -11.28 -7.49
C ASN A 296 28.26 -12.01 -8.66
N GLN A 297 27.55 -12.27 -9.76
CA GLN A 297 28.15 -12.71 -11.01
C GLN A 297 28.51 -11.51 -11.88
N LEU A 298 29.73 -11.48 -12.39
CA LEU A 298 30.11 -10.57 -13.45
C LEU A 298 29.66 -11.18 -14.77
N VAL A 299 28.79 -10.49 -15.49
CA VAL A 299 28.21 -10.95 -16.75
C VAL A 299 28.51 -9.98 -17.88
N GLN A 300 28.58 -10.50 -19.10
CA GLN A 300 28.57 -9.73 -20.33
C GLN A 300 27.43 -10.21 -21.21
N LEU A 301 26.71 -9.27 -21.80
CA LEU A 301 25.57 -9.55 -22.68
C LEU A 301 25.43 -8.47 -23.75
N THR A 302 24.66 -8.79 -24.79
CA THR A 302 24.22 -7.84 -25.81
C THR A 302 22.71 -7.66 -25.70
N GLY A 303 22.24 -6.41 -25.76
CA GLY A 303 20.80 -6.10 -25.75
C GLY A 303 20.50 -4.80 -26.48
N THR A 304 19.22 -4.58 -26.77
CA THR A 304 18.71 -3.31 -27.31
C THR A 304 18.33 -2.38 -26.16
N VAL A 305 18.89 -1.18 -26.15
CA VAL A 305 18.55 -0.14 -25.17
C VAL A 305 17.12 0.34 -25.41
N ALA A 306 16.30 0.38 -24.37
CA ALA A 306 14.92 0.78 -24.41
C ALA A 306 14.53 1.56 -23.15
N GLU A 307 13.54 2.43 -23.30
CA GLU A 307 12.88 3.13 -22.20
C GLU A 307 11.62 2.38 -21.78
N TYR A 308 11.46 2.17 -20.48
CA TYR A 308 10.28 1.52 -19.93
C TYR A 308 9.46 2.49 -19.07
N ASN A 309 8.29 2.87 -19.59
CA ASN A 309 7.29 3.56 -18.80
C ASN A 309 6.57 2.55 -17.89
N THR A 310 6.75 2.68 -16.57
CA THR A 310 6.16 1.80 -15.56
C THR A 310 4.65 2.01 -15.36
N GLY A 311 4.11 3.13 -15.85
CA GLY A 311 2.69 3.47 -15.82
C GLY A 311 2.01 3.37 -17.19
N ALA A 312 0.77 3.87 -17.26
CA ALA A 312 0.09 4.08 -18.53
C ALA A 312 0.82 5.15 -19.35
N ALA A 313 0.68 5.11 -20.68
CA ALA A 313 1.23 6.14 -21.56
C ALA A 313 0.72 7.57 -21.23
N SER A 314 -0.48 7.68 -20.64
CA SER A 314 -1.07 8.95 -20.19
C SER A 314 -0.58 9.41 -18.82
N ASN A 315 0.20 8.60 -18.09
CA ASN A 315 0.74 8.99 -16.80
C ASN A 315 1.96 9.89 -16.98
N ALA A 316 1.81 11.18 -16.71
CA ALA A 316 2.87 12.17 -16.90
C ALA A 316 4.10 11.93 -16.00
N LEU A 317 3.92 11.37 -14.80
CA LEU A 317 5.02 11.16 -13.84
C LEU A 317 5.96 10.03 -14.28
N THR A 318 5.42 8.94 -14.81
CA THR A 318 6.22 7.80 -15.28
C THR A 318 6.66 7.97 -16.74
N ALA A 319 5.91 8.72 -17.55
CA ALA A 319 6.33 9.07 -18.91
C ALA A 319 7.50 10.06 -18.95
N SER A 320 7.62 10.94 -17.95
CA SER A 320 8.75 11.89 -17.84
C SER A 320 10.01 11.28 -17.21
N ARG A 321 9.89 10.09 -16.62
CA ARG A 321 10.98 9.34 -15.98
C ARG A 321 10.85 7.85 -16.29
N PRO A 322 11.06 7.45 -17.55
CA PRO A 322 11.14 6.04 -17.89
C PRO A 322 12.39 5.40 -17.29
N ILE A 323 12.36 4.08 -17.08
CA ILE A 323 13.55 3.32 -16.66
C ILE A 323 14.34 2.94 -17.91
N THR A 324 15.65 3.18 -17.89
CA THR A 324 16.55 2.66 -18.93
C THR A 324 16.78 1.16 -18.73
N GLN A 325 16.49 0.35 -19.74
CA GLN A 325 16.67 -1.10 -19.68
C GLN A 325 17.23 -1.70 -20.98
N LEU A 326 17.77 -2.92 -20.89
CA LEU A 326 18.10 -3.75 -22.04
C LEU A 326 16.99 -4.77 -22.32
N THR A 327 16.57 -4.84 -23.58
CA THR A 327 15.65 -5.83 -24.12
C THR A 327 16.33 -6.67 -25.20
N ASN A 328 15.65 -7.69 -25.74
CA ASN A 328 16.21 -8.57 -26.80
C ASN A 328 17.60 -9.13 -26.45
N VAL A 329 17.75 -9.58 -25.20
CA VAL A 329 19.03 -9.99 -24.62
C VAL A 329 19.56 -11.24 -25.32
N SER A 330 20.84 -11.20 -25.70
CA SER A 330 21.58 -12.29 -26.34
C SER A 330 23.04 -12.31 -25.86
N GLY A 331 23.75 -13.41 -26.12
CA GLY A 331 25.17 -13.52 -25.77
C GLY A 331 25.48 -13.42 -24.26
N LEU A 332 24.49 -13.68 -23.40
CA LEU A 332 24.67 -13.64 -21.95
C LEU A 332 25.70 -14.69 -21.52
N SER A 333 26.79 -14.22 -20.93
CA SER A 333 27.89 -15.05 -20.47
C SER A 333 28.35 -14.61 -19.08
N THR A 334 28.60 -15.58 -18.20
CA THR A 334 29.21 -15.32 -16.88
C THR A 334 30.72 -15.31 -17.04
N LEU A 335 31.35 -14.17 -16.77
CA LEU A 335 32.80 -13.99 -16.87
C LEU A 335 33.51 -14.33 -15.56
N ALA A 336 32.89 -14.00 -14.42
CA ALA A 336 33.37 -14.33 -13.09
C ALA A 336 32.22 -14.47 -12.11
N SER A 337 32.48 -15.09 -10.96
CA SER A 337 31.54 -15.23 -9.84
C SER A 337 32.15 -14.65 -8.56
N ASN A 338 31.32 -14.45 -7.53
CA ASN A 338 31.71 -13.88 -6.23
C ASN A 338 32.35 -12.48 -6.34
N GLN A 339 31.85 -11.67 -7.27
CA GLN A 339 32.24 -10.27 -7.44
C GLN A 339 31.24 -9.39 -6.67
N ALA A 340 31.47 -9.18 -5.37
CA ALA A 340 30.61 -8.32 -4.57
C ALA A 340 30.98 -6.85 -4.79
N LEU A 341 29.97 -5.99 -4.90
CA LEU A 341 30.12 -4.53 -4.93
C LEU A 341 29.84 -3.93 -3.56
N ALA A 342 30.57 -2.86 -3.22
CA ALA A 342 30.19 -2.00 -2.11
C ALA A 342 28.97 -1.15 -2.55
N PRO A 343 27.90 -1.05 -1.74
CA PRO A 343 26.77 -0.19 -2.06
C PRO A 343 27.19 1.28 -2.13
N THR A 344 26.58 2.03 -3.06
CA THR A 344 26.76 3.48 -3.16
C THR A 344 25.93 4.19 -2.07
N PRO A 345 26.51 5.12 -1.30
CA PRO A 345 25.74 5.88 -0.30
C PRO A 345 24.63 6.71 -0.95
N LEU A 346 23.42 6.63 -0.40
CA LEU A 346 22.29 7.49 -0.70
C LEU A 346 21.86 8.22 0.58
N THR A 347 21.95 9.54 0.58
CA THR A 347 21.55 10.38 1.72
C THR A 347 20.35 11.22 1.32
N LEU A 348 19.32 11.21 2.17
CA LEU A 348 18.15 12.07 2.07
C LEU A 348 18.32 13.31 2.96
N PRO A 349 17.76 14.49 2.58
CA PRO A 349 16.97 14.74 1.36
C PRO A 349 17.78 14.61 0.06
N ALA A 350 17.13 14.10 -0.99
CA ALA A 350 17.70 13.98 -2.33
C ALA A 350 16.72 14.54 -3.39
N THR A 351 17.27 15.24 -4.37
CA THR A 351 16.56 15.72 -5.55
C THR A 351 16.26 14.58 -6.52
N GLN A 352 15.32 14.82 -7.44
CA GLN A 352 14.99 13.84 -8.48
C GLN A 352 16.22 13.50 -9.35
N ASP A 353 17.05 14.49 -9.69
CA ASP A 353 18.28 14.28 -10.47
C ASP A 353 19.33 13.45 -9.71
N GLU A 354 19.40 13.58 -8.38
CA GLU A 354 20.28 12.76 -7.54
C GLU A 354 19.80 11.31 -7.44
N PHE A 355 18.49 11.07 -7.41
CA PHE A 355 17.94 9.73 -7.51
C PHE A 355 18.18 9.12 -8.89
N GLU A 356 17.98 9.90 -9.96
CA GLU A 356 18.19 9.48 -11.34
C GLU A 356 19.63 9.03 -11.58
N ALA A 357 20.61 9.78 -11.07
CA ALA A 357 22.02 9.42 -11.16
C ALA A 357 22.38 8.10 -10.43
N LEU A 358 21.44 7.53 -9.65
CA LEU A 358 21.59 6.26 -8.95
C LEU A 358 20.63 5.18 -9.46
N GLU A 359 19.87 5.42 -10.55
CA GLU A 359 18.90 4.46 -11.09
C GLU A 359 19.55 3.08 -11.36
N GLY A 360 18.97 2.01 -10.84
CA GLY A 360 19.45 0.64 -11.05
C GLY A 360 20.72 0.29 -10.26
N MET A 361 21.29 1.22 -9.49
CA MET A 361 22.48 0.97 -8.68
C MET A 361 22.12 0.32 -7.34
N LEU A 362 23.03 -0.51 -6.82
CA LEU A 362 23.02 -0.98 -5.45
C LEU A 362 23.39 0.19 -4.52
N VAL A 363 22.43 0.63 -3.71
CA VAL A 363 22.57 1.74 -2.78
C VAL A 363 22.48 1.30 -1.32
N GLN A 364 23.09 2.07 -0.44
CA GLN A 364 22.87 2.03 1.00
C GLN A 364 22.31 3.38 1.45
N VAL A 365 21.08 3.38 1.96
CA VAL A 365 20.50 4.59 2.54
C VAL A 365 21.16 4.89 3.87
N THR A 366 21.74 6.07 4.01
CA THR A 366 22.56 6.44 5.17
C THR A 366 21.74 6.97 6.34
N ASN A 367 20.53 7.46 6.08
CA ASN A 367 19.63 7.96 7.11
C ASN A 367 18.96 6.81 7.86
N THR A 368 18.64 7.03 9.13
CA THR A 368 17.53 6.32 9.76
C THR A 368 16.24 6.73 9.05
N LEU A 369 15.48 5.74 8.58
CA LEU A 369 14.21 5.94 7.90
C LEU A 369 13.06 5.66 8.87
N THR A 370 11.91 6.29 8.61
CA THR A 370 10.65 6.07 9.33
C THR A 370 9.62 5.53 8.34
N ALA A 371 8.88 4.49 8.72
CA ALA A 371 7.69 4.07 8.00
C ALA A 371 6.64 5.19 8.08
N SER A 372 6.41 5.87 6.96
CA SER A 372 5.45 6.97 6.87
C SER A 372 4.05 6.47 6.50
N GLN A 373 3.97 5.43 5.65
CA GLN A 373 2.71 4.79 5.26
C GLN A 373 2.93 3.31 4.89
N ASN A 374 1.92 2.48 5.19
CA ASN A 374 1.93 1.02 5.01
C ASN A 374 0.66 0.49 4.29
N TYR A 375 -0.11 1.37 3.63
CA TYR A 375 -1.36 1.01 2.95
C TYR A 375 -1.21 -0.11 1.91
N PHE A 376 -0.15 -0.05 1.10
CA PHE A 376 0.13 -1.04 0.04
C PHE A 376 0.98 -2.23 0.51
N GLN A 377 1.34 -2.31 1.79
CA GLN A 377 2.22 -3.36 2.32
C GLN A 377 1.66 -4.76 2.07
N GLY A 378 0.41 -4.99 2.48
CA GLY A 378 -0.23 -6.30 2.34
C GLY A 378 -0.53 -6.71 0.90
N ARG A 379 -0.75 -5.73 0.01
CA ARG A 379 -1.16 -5.99 -1.37
C ARG A 379 0.00 -6.04 -2.36
N TYR A 380 1.00 -5.20 -2.20
CA TYR A 380 2.11 -5.04 -3.15
C TYR A 380 3.49 -5.10 -2.50
N GLY A 381 3.58 -5.42 -1.20
CA GLY A 381 4.87 -5.42 -0.51
C GLY A 381 5.54 -4.05 -0.46
N GLN A 382 4.74 -2.97 -0.49
CA GLN A 382 5.22 -1.59 -0.57
C GLN A 382 5.00 -0.82 0.75
N VAL A 383 6.06 -0.16 1.23
CA VAL A 383 6.03 0.71 2.41
C VAL A 383 6.68 2.04 2.06
N THR A 384 5.98 3.15 2.28
CA THR A 384 6.53 4.48 2.09
C THR A 384 7.39 4.83 3.30
N LEU A 385 8.64 5.21 3.04
CA LEU A 385 9.63 5.60 4.02
C LEU A 385 9.94 7.08 3.90
N SER A 386 10.38 7.67 5.00
CA SER A 386 10.90 9.04 5.03
C SER A 386 12.12 9.17 5.94
N ALA A 387 13.04 10.07 5.58
CA ALA A 387 14.07 10.53 6.49
C ALA A 387 13.53 11.61 7.44
N GLU A 388 14.20 11.77 8.59
CA GLU A 388 13.91 12.82 9.59
C GLU A 388 12.51 12.71 10.24
N GLY A 389 12.00 11.48 10.38
CA GLY A 389 10.69 11.23 10.99
C GLY A 389 9.57 11.19 9.95
N ARG A 390 8.33 11.30 10.43
CA ARG A 390 7.13 11.29 9.58
C ARG A 390 6.95 12.63 8.88
N LEU A 391 6.41 12.59 7.66
CA LEU A 391 6.15 13.79 6.87
C LEU A 391 4.82 14.41 7.33
N ILE A 392 4.80 15.72 7.56
CA ILE A 392 3.57 16.45 7.91
C ILE A 392 2.92 16.97 6.64
N LYS A 393 1.60 16.81 6.52
CA LYS A 393 0.83 17.37 5.43
C LYS A 393 0.98 18.90 5.40
N PRO A 394 1.43 19.51 4.29
CA PRO A 394 1.72 20.95 4.30
C PRO A 394 0.54 21.83 4.71
N THR A 395 -0.67 21.49 4.24
CA THR A 395 -1.92 22.20 4.58
C THR A 395 -2.43 21.95 6.00
N ASN A 396 -1.76 21.11 6.79
CA ASN A 396 -2.06 20.93 8.22
C ASN A 396 -1.48 22.05 9.08
N ILE A 397 -0.36 22.64 8.67
CA ILE A 397 0.36 23.66 9.45
C ILE A 397 0.60 24.97 8.69
N HIS A 398 0.35 25.00 7.37
CA HIS A 398 0.43 26.20 6.55
C HIS A 398 -0.83 26.42 5.71
N PRO A 399 -1.29 27.67 5.51
CA PRO A 399 -2.39 27.95 4.61
C PRO A 399 -2.13 27.39 3.20
N ALA A 400 -3.18 26.89 2.56
CA ALA A 400 -3.11 26.37 1.20
C ALA A 400 -2.59 27.42 0.19
N GLY A 401 -1.83 26.95 -0.80
CA GLY A 401 -1.19 27.82 -1.80
C GLY A 401 -0.11 28.79 -1.27
N SER A 402 0.17 28.80 0.04
CA SER A 402 1.24 29.63 0.60
C SER A 402 2.62 29.12 0.20
N VAL A 403 3.60 30.03 0.16
CA VAL A 403 5.01 29.69 -0.12
C VAL A 403 5.54 28.65 0.88
N ALA A 404 5.17 28.76 2.16
CA ALA A 404 5.57 27.80 3.18
C ALA A 404 4.98 26.39 2.92
N ALA A 405 3.72 26.30 2.50
CA ALA A 405 3.11 25.02 2.13
C ALA A 405 3.81 24.38 0.92
N GLN A 406 4.16 25.18 -0.10
CA GLN A 406 4.89 24.69 -1.28
C GLN A 406 6.31 24.23 -0.93
N GLN A 407 7.02 24.99 -0.09
CA GLN A 407 8.36 24.63 0.37
C GLN A 407 8.36 23.35 1.20
N LEU A 408 7.35 23.15 2.07
CA LEU A 408 7.23 21.92 2.84
C LEU A 408 6.85 20.73 1.95
N ALA A 409 6.00 20.91 0.93
CA ALA A 409 5.68 19.86 -0.03
C ALA A 409 6.94 19.39 -0.79
N GLU A 410 7.77 20.33 -1.27
CA GLU A 410 9.04 20.03 -1.93
C GLU A 410 10.01 19.32 -0.96
N ALA A 411 10.15 19.82 0.27
CA ALA A 411 10.99 19.20 1.28
C ALA A 411 10.51 17.79 1.68
N ASN A 412 9.21 17.53 1.66
CA ASN A 412 8.65 16.19 1.88
C ASN A 412 9.00 15.26 0.72
N ALA A 413 8.84 15.71 -0.53
CA ALA A 413 9.15 14.93 -1.72
C ALA A 413 10.63 14.50 -1.76
N GLN A 414 11.55 15.37 -1.33
CA GLN A 414 12.98 15.07 -1.28
C GLN A 414 13.38 14.10 -0.15
N ARG A 415 12.54 13.93 0.87
CA ARG A 415 12.81 13.06 2.02
C ARG A 415 12.11 11.72 1.94
N GLN A 416 11.37 11.44 0.87
CA GLN A 416 10.54 10.24 0.74
C GLN A 416 11.18 9.20 -0.18
N LEU A 417 10.98 7.92 0.14
CA LEU A 417 11.43 6.79 -0.66
C LEU A 417 10.46 5.61 -0.47
N LEU A 418 10.25 4.78 -1.49
CA LEU A 418 9.45 3.57 -1.34
C LEU A 418 10.34 2.35 -1.06
N LEU A 419 9.99 1.55 -0.07
CA LEU A 419 10.53 0.20 0.08
C LEU A 419 9.59 -0.76 -0.65
N ASP A 420 10.12 -1.57 -1.56
CA ASP A 420 9.35 -2.48 -2.41
C ASP A 420 9.97 -3.88 -2.32
N ASP A 421 9.17 -4.91 -2.09
CA ASP A 421 9.66 -6.32 -1.98
C ASP A 421 10.29 -6.85 -3.29
N GLY A 422 10.11 -6.08 -4.37
CA GLY A 422 10.59 -6.33 -5.71
C GLY A 422 10.04 -7.59 -6.33
N SER A 423 8.80 -7.92 -5.96
CA SER A 423 7.92 -8.90 -6.59
C SER A 423 6.83 -8.17 -7.36
N SER A 424 6.44 -8.69 -8.53
CA SER A 424 5.26 -8.19 -9.26
C SER A 424 3.95 -8.86 -8.80
N LEU A 425 4.01 -9.71 -7.77
CA LEU A 425 2.84 -10.43 -7.25
C LEU A 425 1.96 -9.52 -6.41
N GLN A 426 0.65 -9.71 -6.52
CA GLN A 426 -0.30 -9.17 -5.54
C GLN A 426 -0.47 -10.15 -4.38
N ASN A 427 -0.63 -9.61 -3.19
CA ASN A 427 -0.89 -10.34 -1.93
C ASN A 427 0.22 -11.36 -1.60
N PRO A 428 1.49 -10.92 -1.53
CA PRO A 428 2.61 -11.79 -1.20
C PRO A 428 2.39 -12.52 0.14
N THR A 429 2.81 -13.79 0.18
CA THR A 429 2.75 -14.64 1.38
C THR A 429 4.11 -15.27 1.64
N PRO A 430 4.74 -15.03 2.82
CA PRO A 430 4.30 -14.13 3.90
C PRO A 430 4.25 -12.64 3.46
N ILE A 431 3.48 -11.82 4.19
CA ILE A 431 3.39 -10.38 3.93
C ILE A 431 4.76 -9.73 4.21
N PRO A 432 5.38 -9.01 3.25
CA PRO A 432 6.67 -8.37 3.44
C PRO A 432 6.66 -7.37 4.61
N TYR A 433 7.75 -7.37 5.37
CA TYR A 433 8.04 -6.42 6.45
C TYR A 433 7.06 -6.41 7.62
N ILE A 434 6.10 -7.34 7.64
CA ILE A 434 5.23 -7.53 8.79
C ILE A 434 6.07 -8.09 9.93
N GLY A 435 6.06 -7.46 11.10
CA GLY A 435 6.85 -7.98 12.22
C GLY A 435 6.06 -8.95 13.09
N ALA A 436 6.67 -9.36 14.20
CA ALA A 436 6.23 -10.50 15.00
C ALA A 436 4.83 -10.37 15.64
N ASP A 437 4.36 -9.13 15.83
CA ASP A 437 3.02 -8.79 16.33
C ASP A 437 1.99 -8.63 15.20
N ASN A 438 2.32 -9.12 13.99
CA ASN A 438 1.49 -9.07 12.79
C ASN A 438 1.12 -7.64 12.35
N THR A 439 1.98 -6.67 12.64
CA THR A 439 1.84 -5.30 12.12
C THR A 439 3.19 -4.71 11.73
N LEU A 440 3.15 -3.58 11.04
CA LEU A 440 4.24 -2.63 10.87
C LEU A 440 3.57 -1.28 11.03
N ARG A 441 3.84 -0.57 12.13
CA ARG A 441 3.15 0.71 12.39
C ARG A 441 3.87 1.85 11.69
N ALA A 442 3.11 2.78 11.13
CA ALA A 442 3.68 4.06 10.75
C ALA A 442 4.30 4.71 12.00
N GLY A 443 5.51 5.25 11.86
CA GLY A 443 6.37 5.67 12.96
C GLY A 443 7.46 4.67 13.35
N ASP A 444 7.37 3.38 12.98
CA ASP A 444 8.48 2.43 13.16
C ASP A 444 9.69 2.84 12.31
N THR A 445 10.91 2.56 12.78
CA THR A 445 12.15 3.02 12.13
C THR A 445 12.93 1.90 11.47
N LEU A 446 13.76 2.23 10.49
CA LEU A 446 14.60 1.32 9.74
C LEU A 446 15.99 1.93 9.53
N ASP A 447 17.03 1.22 9.92
CA ASP A 447 18.43 1.59 9.69
C ASP A 447 19.07 0.68 8.64
N GLY A 448 20.03 1.22 7.89
CA GLY A 448 20.92 0.42 7.04
C GLY A 448 20.20 -0.28 5.89
N LEU A 449 19.20 0.36 5.28
CA LEU A 449 18.52 -0.17 4.10
C LEU A 449 19.52 -0.27 2.93
N VAL A 450 19.76 -1.49 2.46
CA VAL A 450 20.60 -1.79 1.30
C VAL A 450 19.76 -2.48 0.23
N GLY A 451 19.80 -1.95 -1.00
CA GLY A 451 19.03 -2.49 -2.10
C GLY A 451 19.30 -1.80 -3.42
N VAL A 452 18.66 -2.26 -4.48
CA VAL A 452 18.76 -1.62 -5.80
C VAL A 452 17.70 -0.53 -5.92
N LEU A 453 18.10 0.66 -6.36
CA LEU A 453 17.19 1.77 -6.62
C LEU A 453 16.48 1.60 -7.97
N ASP A 454 15.18 1.86 -8.03
CA ASP A 454 14.34 1.82 -9.24
C ASP A 454 13.29 2.94 -9.19
N TYR A 455 12.53 3.16 -10.26
CA TYR A 455 11.45 4.17 -10.29
C TYR A 455 10.15 3.61 -10.86
N GLY A 456 9.04 3.78 -10.14
CA GLY A 456 7.75 3.45 -10.73
C GLY A 456 6.54 3.62 -9.83
N LEU A 457 5.41 3.03 -10.24
CA LEU A 457 4.11 3.21 -9.59
C LEU A 457 4.15 2.90 -8.09
N SER A 458 3.71 3.85 -7.27
CA SER A 458 3.52 3.70 -5.82
C SER A 458 2.04 3.56 -5.45
N THR A 459 1.21 3.18 -6.42
CA THR A 459 -0.25 3.03 -6.26
C THR A 459 -0.79 1.82 -7.02
N ALA A 460 -2.05 1.48 -6.79
CA ALA A 460 -2.76 0.42 -7.52
C ALA A 460 -3.22 0.85 -8.94
N SER A 461 -3.10 2.13 -9.31
CA SER A 461 -3.54 2.65 -10.61
C SER A 461 -2.36 2.89 -11.53
N ASN A 462 -2.47 2.49 -12.80
CA ASN A 462 -1.45 2.79 -13.80
C ASN A 462 -1.37 4.28 -14.17
N THR A 463 -2.35 5.09 -13.76
CA THR A 463 -2.33 6.57 -13.86
C THR A 463 -2.04 7.26 -12.52
N GLY A 464 -1.76 6.50 -11.46
CA GLY A 464 -1.51 7.07 -10.13
C GLY A 464 -0.09 7.57 -9.93
N LEU A 465 0.27 7.83 -8.68
CA LEU A 465 1.59 8.33 -8.29
C LEU A 465 2.70 7.32 -8.59
N ALA A 466 3.91 7.86 -8.75
CA ALA A 466 5.15 7.10 -8.90
C ALA A 466 6.22 7.68 -7.97
N SER A 467 7.15 6.84 -7.55
CA SER A 467 8.20 7.18 -6.59
C SER A 467 9.44 6.35 -6.87
N TYR A 468 10.61 6.88 -6.49
CA TYR A 468 11.83 6.07 -6.42
C TYR A 468 11.69 5.02 -5.31
N LYS A 469 12.16 3.81 -5.61
CA LYS A 469 11.98 2.61 -4.79
C LYS A 469 13.30 1.93 -4.54
N VAL A 470 13.50 1.41 -3.34
CA VAL A 470 14.60 0.50 -3.04
C VAL A 470 14.06 -0.92 -2.95
N HIS A 471 14.62 -1.80 -3.77
CA HIS A 471 14.42 -3.22 -3.71
C HIS A 471 15.50 -3.88 -2.86
N PRO A 472 15.19 -4.37 -1.65
CA PRO A 472 16.21 -4.81 -0.72
C PRO A 472 16.97 -6.03 -1.25
N THR A 473 18.28 -6.03 -1.03
CA THR A 473 19.17 -7.18 -1.29
C THR A 473 19.60 -7.88 0.00
N GLN A 474 19.18 -7.32 1.15
CA GLN A 474 19.41 -7.85 2.49
C GLN A 474 18.09 -7.90 3.25
N ALA A 475 18.07 -8.63 4.38
CA ALA A 475 16.90 -8.68 5.23
C ALA A 475 16.59 -7.30 5.83
N VAL A 476 15.35 -6.84 5.68
CA VAL A 476 14.85 -5.60 6.25
C VAL A 476 14.29 -5.86 7.64
N ASN A 477 14.81 -5.14 8.64
CA ASN A 477 14.38 -5.27 10.03
C ASN A 477 13.99 -3.91 10.60
N PHE A 478 12.69 -3.69 10.78
CA PHE A 478 12.18 -2.48 11.43
C PHE A 478 12.37 -2.55 12.95
N GLN A 479 12.75 -1.43 13.56
CA GLN A 479 12.73 -1.20 14.99
C GLN A 479 11.34 -0.68 15.40
N ARG A 480 10.82 -1.21 16.51
CA ARG A 480 9.53 -0.83 17.07
C ARG A 480 9.61 0.48 17.85
N ALA A 481 9.65 1.58 17.12
CA ALA A 481 9.71 2.93 17.68
C ALA A 481 8.32 3.49 18.02
N HIS A 482 7.25 2.95 17.43
CA HIS A 482 5.89 3.43 17.64
C HIS A 482 4.98 2.29 18.12
N PRO A 483 4.99 1.93 19.42
CA PRO A 483 4.20 0.82 19.95
C PRO A 483 2.72 1.19 20.15
N ARG A 484 1.88 0.16 20.10
CA ARG A 484 0.44 0.22 20.39
C ARG A 484 0.16 0.60 21.86
N SER A 485 -0.78 1.52 22.10
CA SER A 485 -1.27 1.85 23.45
C SER A 485 -2.65 1.23 23.75
N ALA A 486 -2.79 0.56 24.90
CA ALA A 486 -4.02 -0.14 25.26
C ALA A 486 -5.25 0.77 25.49
N LYS A 487 -5.03 2.06 25.75
CA LYS A 487 -6.05 3.09 25.97
C LYS A 487 -5.48 4.45 25.52
N PRO A 488 -6.31 5.47 25.23
CA PRO A 488 -5.85 6.82 24.97
C PRO A 488 -5.09 7.41 26.17
N ALA A 489 -4.32 8.47 25.91
CA ALA A 489 -3.75 9.30 26.96
C ALA A 489 -4.88 9.91 27.82
N ASP A 490 -4.57 10.21 29.09
CA ASP A 490 -5.57 10.82 29.96
C ASP A 490 -5.80 12.28 29.57
N VAL A 491 -7.07 12.64 29.39
CA VAL A 491 -7.52 13.99 29.02
C VAL A 491 -8.01 14.79 30.22
N GLY A 492 -8.00 14.19 31.42
CA GLY A 492 -8.55 14.80 32.62
C GLY A 492 -10.08 14.95 32.54
N GLY A 493 -10.62 15.89 33.33
CA GLY A 493 -12.04 16.20 33.30
C GLY A 493 -12.90 15.34 34.22
N ASN A 494 -14.15 15.78 34.39
CA ASN A 494 -15.23 14.98 34.96
C ASN A 494 -16.17 14.37 33.93
N LEU A 495 -16.04 14.78 32.67
CA LEU A 495 -16.77 14.22 31.54
C LEU A 495 -15.84 14.03 30.34
N LYS A 496 -15.99 12.90 29.63
CA LYS A 496 -15.26 12.62 28.39
C LYS A 496 -16.18 12.65 27.18
N VAL A 497 -15.79 13.38 26.15
CA VAL A 497 -16.47 13.44 24.84
C VAL A 497 -15.53 12.91 23.77
N ALA A 498 -16.02 12.07 22.86
CA ALA A 498 -15.22 11.56 21.75
C ALA A 498 -15.86 11.81 20.38
N SER A 499 -15.01 11.90 19.36
CA SER A 499 -15.38 11.87 17.95
C SER A 499 -14.77 10.64 17.30
N PHE A 500 -15.57 9.87 16.55
CA PHE A 500 -15.08 8.65 15.93
C PHE A 500 -15.75 8.37 14.58
N ASN A 501 -14.96 8.44 13.50
CA ASN A 501 -15.34 7.88 12.21
C ASN A 501 -15.18 6.35 12.27
N VAL A 502 -16.26 5.60 12.06
CA VAL A 502 -16.30 4.15 12.21
C VAL A 502 -16.23 3.37 10.88
N LEU A 503 -15.74 3.99 9.81
CA LEU A 503 -15.43 3.38 8.52
C LEU A 503 -16.60 2.61 7.90
N ASN A 504 -17.67 3.32 7.54
CA ASN A 504 -18.88 2.80 6.91
C ASN A 504 -19.50 1.63 7.70
N TYR A 505 -20.04 1.93 8.89
CA TYR A 505 -20.77 0.94 9.70
C TYR A 505 -22.19 0.72 9.14
N PHE A 506 -22.32 -0.29 8.29
CA PHE A 506 -23.57 -0.65 7.62
C PHE A 506 -24.15 -1.96 8.13
N THR A 507 -25.43 -1.92 8.44
CA THR A 507 -26.25 -3.11 8.77
C THR A 507 -26.93 -3.73 7.55
N THR A 508 -26.80 -3.12 6.37
CA THR A 508 -27.14 -3.69 5.06
C THR A 508 -25.89 -3.77 4.22
N PHE A 509 -25.56 -4.96 3.72
CA PHE A 509 -24.29 -5.25 3.06
C PHE A 509 -24.37 -5.08 1.56
N THR A 510 -23.21 -5.00 0.89
CA THR A 510 -23.12 -4.87 -0.57
C THR A 510 -23.71 -6.06 -1.34
N ASN A 511 -23.83 -7.23 -0.69
CA ASN A 511 -24.50 -8.42 -1.22
C ASN A 511 -26.04 -8.40 -1.08
N GLY A 512 -26.62 -7.34 -0.51
CA GLY A 512 -28.06 -7.17 -0.30
C GLY A 512 -28.64 -7.92 0.90
N GLN A 513 -27.81 -8.54 1.75
CA GLN A 513 -28.22 -9.10 3.04
C GLN A 513 -28.13 -8.05 4.16
N THR A 514 -28.72 -8.34 5.32
CA THR A 514 -28.65 -7.48 6.49
C THR A 514 -28.08 -8.19 7.72
N ALA A 515 -27.64 -7.41 8.70
CA ALA A 515 -27.21 -7.91 10.02
C ALA A 515 -28.32 -8.66 10.78
N SER A 516 -29.59 -8.43 10.44
CA SER A 516 -30.75 -9.14 10.98
C SER A 516 -31.13 -10.41 10.21
N GLY A 517 -30.40 -10.76 9.14
CA GLY A 517 -30.64 -11.95 8.33
C GLY A 517 -31.68 -11.77 7.22
N ALA A 518 -32.11 -10.54 6.92
CA ALA A 518 -32.94 -10.27 5.74
C ALA A 518 -32.09 -10.27 4.45
N SER A 519 -32.74 -10.45 3.31
CA SER A 519 -32.11 -10.45 1.98
C SER A 519 -32.87 -9.57 0.99
N GLY A 520 -32.24 -9.22 -0.13
CA GLY A 520 -32.83 -8.40 -1.20
C GLY A 520 -32.94 -6.91 -0.86
N GLN A 521 -32.16 -6.45 0.13
CA GLN A 521 -32.16 -5.07 0.61
C GLN A 521 -31.12 -4.22 -0.12
N GLY A 522 -31.27 -2.90 -0.01
CA GLY A 522 -30.32 -1.93 -0.53
C GLY A 522 -30.18 -0.73 0.40
N CYS A 523 -29.23 0.15 0.07
CA CYS A 523 -28.98 1.37 0.82
C CYS A 523 -29.48 2.58 0.05
N SER A 524 -30.02 3.56 0.77
CA SER A 524 -30.50 4.80 0.16
C SER A 524 -29.33 5.71 -0.17
N LEU A 525 -29.29 6.25 -1.39
CA LEU A 525 -28.38 7.31 -1.80
C LEU A 525 -29.13 8.26 -2.74
N GLY A 526 -29.32 9.50 -2.30
CA GLY A 526 -30.24 10.42 -2.94
C GLY A 526 -31.65 9.84 -3.03
N GLY A 527 -32.21 9.78 -4.24
CA GLY A 527 -33.52 9.18 -4.49
C GLY A 527 -33.51 7.68 -4.82
N SER A 528 -32.35 7.02 -4.78
CA SER A 528 -32.18 5.62 -5.22
C SER A 528 -31.95 4.66 -4.05
N VAL A 529 -32.42 3.42 -4.18
CA VAL A 529 -32.16 2.33 -3.23
C VAL A 529 -31.62 1.12 -3.99
N ALA A 530 -30.39 0.73 -3.72
CA ALA A 530 -29.74 -0.42 -4.37
C ALA A 530 -28.67 -1.03 -3.44
N ALA A 531 -28.35 -2.31 -3.63
CA ALA A 531 -27.25 -2.95 -2.90
C ALA A 531 -25.89 -2.29 -3.21
N GLY A 532 -25.68 -1.84 -4.45
CA GLY A 532 -24.49 -1.09 -4.86
C GLY A 532 -24.36 0.31 -4.24
N ASN A 533 -25.40 0.82 -3.57
CA ASN A 533 -25.31 2.05 -2.77
C ASN A 533 -24.80 1.77 -1.35
N CYS A 534 -24.77 0.50 -0.91
CA CYS A 534 -24.21 0.12 0.38
C CYS A 534 -22.69 0.24 0.36
N ARG A 535 -22.11 0.47 1.54
CA ARG A 535 -20.67 0.62 1.75
C ARG A 535 -20.28 -0.20 2.99
N GLY A 536 -18.98 -0.30 3.27
CA GLY A 536 -18.49 -1.04 4.44
C GLY A 536 -18.44 -2.54 4.17
N ALA A 537 -18.85 -3.35 5.15
CA ALA A 537 -18.80 -4.81 5.06
C ALA A 537 -19.62 -5.39 3.89
N ASP A 538 -19.03 -6.36 3.19
CA ASP A 538 -19.67 -7.03 2.05
C ASP A 538 -20.67 -8.12 2.48
N ASN A 539 -20.53 -8.61 3.71
CA ASN A 539 -21.33 -9.69 4.27
C ASN A 539 -21.31 -9.69 5.81
N LEU A 540 -22.09 -10.60 6.42
CA LEU A 540 -22.23 -10.71 7.88
C LEU A 540 -20.90 -11.03 8.60
N THR A 541 -19.98 -11.74 7.96
CA THR A 541 -18.69 -12.11 8.58
C THR A 541 -17.81 -10.88 8.77
N GLU A 542 -17.64 -10.07 7.72
CA GLU A 542 -16.93 -8.80 7.79
C GLU A 542 -17.61 -7.81 8.72
N PHE A 543 -18.95 -7.75 8.69
CA PHE A 543 -19.70 -6.89 9.60
C PHE A 543 -19.43 -7.25 11.06
N THR A 544 -19.41 -8.54 11.39
CA THR A 544 -19.10 -9.00 12.75
C THR A 544 -17.67 -8.59 13.13
N ARG A 545 -16.69 -8.79 12.24
CA ARG A 545 -15.29 -8.38 12.43
C ARG A 545 -15.17 -6.87 12.67
N GLN A 546 -15.86 -6.07 11.86
CA GLN A 546 -15.88 -4.61 11.98
C GLN A 546 -16.47 -4.17 13.31
N ARG A 547 -17.66 -4.69 13.65
CA ARG A 547 -18.37 -4.37 14.89
C ARG A 547 -17.54 -4.72 16.11
N ASP A 548 -16.92 -5.89 16.14
CA ASP A 548 -16.14 -6.34 17.29
C ASP A 548 -14.96 -5.39 17.56
N LYS A 549 -14.25 -4.96 16.51
CA LYS A 549 -13.17 -3.96 16.63
C LYS A 549 -13.69 -2.60 17.13
N ILE A 550 -14.78 -2.09 16.55
CA ILE A 550 -15.37 -0.79 16.94
C ILE A 550 -15.85 -0.85 18.40
N VAL A 551 -16.46 -1.94 18.84
CA VAL A 551 -16.88 -2.13 20.24
C VAL A 551 -15.67 -2.06 21.17
N GLN A 552 -14.55 -2.71 20.85
CA GLN A 552 -13.33 -2.60 21.65
C GLN A 552 -12.75 -1.18 21.67
N ALA A 553 -12.82 -0.45 20.55
CA ALA A 553 -12.40 0.95 20.50
C ALA A 553 -13.29 1.85 21.38
N LEU A 554 -14.62 1.69 21.34
CA LEU A 554 -15.53 2.45 22.18
C LEU A 554 -15.36 2.15 23.68
N LEU A 555 -15.12 0.88 24.02
CA LEU A 555 -14.81 0.48 25.41
C LEU A 555 -13.48 1.07 25.89
N GLY A 556 -12.45 1.09 25.03
CA GLY A 556 -11.14 1.64 25.36
C GLY A 556 -11.13 3.17 25.47
N LEU A 557 -11.91 3.87 24.65
CA LEU A 557 -12.14 5.32 24.77
C LEU A 557 -12.82 5.67 26.09
N ASP A 558 -13.76 4.83 26.54
CA ASP A 558 -14.56 5.03 27.75
C ASP A 558 -15.22 6.42 27.83
N ALA A 559 -15.56 6.98 26.67
CA ALA A 559 -16.18 8.29 26.58
C ALA A 559 -17.64 8.26 27.05
N ASP A 560 -18.08 9.34 27.68
CA ASP A 560 -19.43 9.51 28.21
C ASP A 560 -20.41 9.98 27.14
N VAL A 561 -19.92 10.70 26.12
CA VAL A 561 -20.63 11.06 24.88
C VAL A 561 -19.73 10.79 23.68
N VAL A 562 -20.26 10.16 22.62
CA VAL A 562 -19.52 9.88 21.40
C VAL A 562 -20.30 10.34 20.17
N GLY A 563 -19.71 11.24 19.39
CA GLY A 563 -20.14 11.56 18.04
C GLY A 563 -19.58 10.54 17.05
N LEU A 564 -20.46 9.93 16.27
CA LEU A 564 -20.13 8.88 15.31
C LEU A 564 -20.33 9.40 13.89
N MET A 565 -19.32 9.19 13.04
CA MET A 565 -19.41 9.43 11.59
C MET A 565 -19.47 8.08 10.86
N GLU A 566 -20.02 8.08 9.64
CA GLU A 566 -20.13 6.88 8.79
C GLU A 566 -21.09 5.80 9.29
N ILE A 567 -22.13 6.21 10.02
CA ILE A 567 -23.26 5.34 10.35
C ILE A 567 -24.21 5.27 9.15
N GLN A 568 -24.64 4.07 8.75
CA GLN A 568 -25.63 3.93 7.69
C GLN A 568 -26.88 4.79 7.95
N ASN A 569 -27.35 5.48 6.91
CA ASN A 569 -28.57 6.28 6.94
C ASN A 569 -29.81 5.40 6.73
N ASN A 570 -30.17 4.61 7.75
CA ASN A 570 -31.34 3.71 7.75
C ASN A 570 -32.23 3.95 8.99
N GLY A 571 -32.48 5.23 9.30
CA GLY A 571 -33.02 5.62 10.59
C GLY A 571 -31.99 5.37 11.69
N ASN A 572 -32.42 4.88 12.85
CA ASN A 572 -31.52 4.62 13.99
C ASN A 572 -31.05 3.16 14.10
N ALA A 573 -31.37 2.30 13.14
CA ALA A 573 -31.11 0.87 13.24
C ALA A 573 -29.62 0.53 13.34
N ALA A 574 -28.76 1.15 12.53
CA ALA A 574 -27.32 0.90 12.59
C ALA A 574 -26.69 1.38 13.91
N ALA A 575 -27.02 2.59 14.37
CA ALA A 575 -26.54 3.10 15.66
C ALA A 575 -27.02 2.24 16.83
N GLN A 576 -28.29 1.80 16.82
CA GLN A 576 -28.83 0.93 17.86
C GLN A 576 -28.13 -0.43 17.86
N ASN A 577 -27.87 -1.02 16.69
CA ASN A 577 -27.15 -2.28 16.61
C ASN A 577 -25.75 -2.21 17.26
N LEU A 578 -25.05 -1.09 17.05
CA LEU A 578 -23.75 -0.86 17.67
C LEU A 578 -23.87 -0.71 19.20
N VAL A 579 -24.87 0.05 19.69
CA VAL A 579 -25.14 0.22 21.12
C VAL A 579 -25.53 -1.11 21.78
N ASP A 580 -26.32 -1.95 21.12
CA ASP A 580 -26.69 -3.27 21.64
C ASP A 580 -25.45 -4.16 21.84
N ALA A 581 -24.55 -4.17 20.86
CA ALA A 581 -23.29 -4.91 20.95
C ALA A 581 -22.35 -4.32 22.02
N LEU A 582 -22.29 -2.99 22.11
CA LEU A 582 -21.50 -2.29 23.14
C LEU A 582 -22.02 -2.60 24.54
N ASN A 583 -23.33 -2.56 24.76
CA ASN A 583 -23.96 -2.89 26.05
C ASN A 583 -23.86 -4.37 26.40
N ALA A 584 -23.81 -5.27 25.40
CA ALA A 584 -23.53 -6.68 25.66
C ALA A 584 -22.13 -6.88 26.27
N ALA A 585 -21.17 -6.01 25.95
CA ALA A 585 -19.81 -6.05 26.49
C ALA A 585 -19.62 -5.18 27.75
N ALA A 586 -20.20 -3.97 27.79
CA ALA A 586 -20.05 -3.00 28.88
C ALA A 586 -20.98 -3.27 30.08
N GLY A 587 -22.09 -3.99 29.87
CA GLY A 587 -23.20 -4.11 30.79
C GLY A 587 -24.47 -3.46 30.23
N ALA A 588 -25.62 -4.07 30.50
CA ALA A 588 -26.90 -3.61 29.97
C ALA A 588 -27.19 -2.16 30.36
N ALA A 589 -27.72 -1.38 29.40
CA ALA A 589 -28.09 0.03 29.56
C ALA A 589 -26.94 0.98 29.94
N THR A 590 -25.68 0.59 29.73
CA THR A 590 -24.53 1.48 29.94
C THR A 590 -24.53 2.66 28.97
N TYR A 591 -24.81 2.39 27.69
CA TYR A 591 -24.90 3.36 26.62
C TYR A 591 -26.32 3.39 26.02
N ALA A 592 -26.71 4.56 25.52
CA ALA A 592 -27.94 4.76 24.76
C ALA A 592 -27.66 5.61 23.51
N THR A 593 -28.41 5.34 22.44
CA THR A 593 -28.42 6.22 21.26
C THR A 593 -29.17 7.51 21.55
N VAL A 594 -28.71 8.63 21.03
CA VAL A 594 -29.55 9.82 20.85
C VAL A 594 -30.58 9.54 19.76
N SER A 595 -31.81 10.06 19.92
CA SER A 595 -32.87 9.92 18.91
C SER A 595 -32.50 10.62 17.60
N LEU A 596 -33.15 10.23 16.51
CA LEU A 596 -32.97 10.89 15.22
C LEU A 596 -33.27 12.39 15.34
N PRO A 597 -32.47 13.25 14.68
CA PRO A 597 -32.68 14.69 14.75
C PRO A 597 -33.97 15.10 14.04
N VAL A 598 -34.50 16.23 14.48
CA VAL A 598 -35.48 17.02 13.71
C VAL A 598 -34.77 18.21 13.07
N ALA A 599 -35.36 18.80 12.02
CA ALA A 599 -34.81 20.00 11.41
C ALA A 599 -34.74 21.14 12.43
N PHE A 600 -33.62 21.87 12.46
CA PHE A 600 -33.45 23.06 13.28
C PHE A 600 -34.48 24.13 12.91
N ASP A 601 -34.62 24.36 11.60
CA ASP A 601 -35.61 25.23 11.00
C ASP A 601 -36.38 24.43 9.94
N ALA A 602 -37.64 24.11 10.25
CA ALA A 602 -38.51 23.35 9.37
C ALA A 602 -38.83 24.08 8.05
N THR A 603 -38.56 25.40 7.95
CA THR A 603 -38.82 26.20 6.75
C THR A 603 -37.72 26.08 5.69
N VAL A 604 -36.51 25.66 6.09
CA VAL A 604 -35.35 25.49 5.18
C VAL A 604 -35.50 24.25 4.29
N GLY A 605 -36.39 23.31 4.65
CA GLY A 605 -36.57 22.03 3.95
C GLY A 605 -35.36 21.10 4.10
N GLY A 606 -35.39 19.95 3.43
CA GLY A 606 -34.33 18.93 3.52
C GLY A 606 -34.59 17.84 4.57
N SER A 607 -33.81 16.76 4.49
CA SER A 607 -33.90 15.64 5.43
C SER A 607 -32.99 15.88 6.65
N PRO A 608 -33.46 15.75 7.89
CA PRO A 608 -32.62 15.84 9.10
C PRO A 608 -31.46 14.84 9.16
N THR A 609 -31.52 13.74 8.41
CA THR A 609 -30.42 12.77 8.31
C THR A 609 -29.64 12.86 7.00
N GLY A 610 -29.99 13.81 6.14
CA GLY A 610 -29.34 14.02 4.85
C GLY A 610 -29.78 13.06 3.75
N THR A 611 -29.04 13.11 2.64
CA THR A 611 -29.30 12.37 1.40
C THR A 611 -28.22 11.33 1.07
N ASP A 612 -27.11 11.33 1.81
CA ASP A 612 -26.04 10.34 1.65
C ASP A 612 -26.44 9.00 2.28
N ALA A 613 -25.77 7.92 1.86
CA ALA A 613 -25.95 6.58 2.42
C ALA A 613 -25.42 6.45 3.85
N ILE A 614 -24.63 7.42 4.29
CA ILE A 614 -24.14 7.59 5.65
C ILE A 614 -24.62 8.90 6.27
N ARG A 615 -24.71 8.89 7.60
CA ARG A 615 -25.04 10.04 8.43
C ARG A 615 -24.13 10.08 9.66
N VAL A 616 -24.23 11.17 10.41
CA VAL A 616 -23.70 11.25 11.77
C VAL A 616 -24.71 10.73 12.79
N ALA A 617 -24.22 10.26 13.93
CA ALA A 617 -25.02 9.82 15.07
C ALA A 617 -24.36 10.20 16.40
N LEU A 618 -25.10 10.07 17.51
CA LEU A 618 -24.60 10.28 18.86
C LEU A 618 -25.01 9.12 19.77
N ILE A 619 -24.08 8.69 20.62
CA ILE A 619 -24.36 7.78 21.75
C ILE A 619 -23.85 8.42 23.04
N HIS A 620 -24.42 8.06 24.17
CA HIS A 620 -24.04 8.60 25.48
C HIS A 620 -24.27 7.59 26.60
N LYS A 621 -23.62 7.81 27.75
CA LYS A 621 -23.91 7.10 29.00
C LYS A 621 -25.03 7.81 29.76
N PRO A 622 -26.23 7.23 29.90
CA PRO A 622 -27.35 7.89 30.59
C PRO A 622 -27.08 8.18 32.07
N ALA A 623 -26.15 7.44 32.69
CA ALA A 623 -25.72 7.68 34.08
C ALA A 623 -24.83 8.92 34.24
N LYS A 624 -24.33 9.50 33.14
CA LYS A 624 -23.40 10.64 33.15
C LYS A 624 -24.02 11.91 32.60
N VAL A 625 -24.89 11.79 31.60
CA VAL A 625 -25.55 12.94 30.98
C VAL A 625 -26.98 12.61 30.57
N THR A 626 -27.83 13.63 30.57
CA THR A 626 -29.21 13.55 30.07
C THR A 626 -29.40 14.48 28.87
N PRO A 627 -29.83 13.98 27.69
CA PRO A 627 -30.20 14.82 26.55
C PRO A 627 -31.26 15.86 26.93
N GLN A 628 -31.05 17.11 26.50
CA GLN A 628 -31.98 18.21 26.69
C GLN A 628 -32.73 18.49 25.38
N GLY A 629 -34.04 18.24 25.39
CA GLY A 629 -34.90 18.39 24.21
C GLY A 629 -34.58 17.39 23.09
N SER A 630 -35.17 17.62 21.91
CA SER A 630 -34.88 16.83 20.71
C SER A 630 -33.49 17.14 20.15
N ALA A 631 -32.84 16.16 19.54
CA ALA A 631 -31.67 16.40 18.71
C ALA A 631 -32.04 17.19 17.44
N LEU A 632 -31.12 18.02 16.95
CA LEU A 632 -31.40 19.06 15.97
C LEU A 632 -30.39 18.99 14.82
N ALA A 633 -30.85 19.14 13.59
CA ALA A 633 -29.98 19.09 12.42
C ALA A 633 -30.12 20.35 11.56
N ASP A 634 -29.00 20.83 11.02
CA ASP A 634 -29.01 21.88 10.00
C ASP A 634 -29.25 21.27 8.61
N THR A 635 -30.48 21.37 8.13
CA THR A 635 -30.93 20.75 6.88
C THR A 635 -30.67 21.60 5.63
N HIS A 636 -29.91 22.69 5.76
CA HIS A 636 -29.54 23.52 4.63
C HIS A 636 -28.88 22.70 3.51
N ALA A 637 -29.27 22.96 2.26
CA ALA A 637 -28.92 22.12 1.09
C ALA A 637 -27.41 21.98 0.81
N VAL A 638 -26.57 22.81 1.43
CA VAL A 638 -25.11 22.70 1.40
C VAL A 638 -24.60 21.42 2.09
N HIS A 639 -25.40 20.84 2.99
CA HIS A 639 -25.07 19.63 3.73
C HIS A 639 -25.76 18.41 3.10
N ASN A 640 -24.98 17.56 2.42
CA ASN A 640 -25.40 16.21 2.06
C ASN A 640 -25.49 15.29 3.30
N ARG A 641 -24.70 15.61 4.33
CA ARG A 641 -24.67 14.99 5.66
C ARG A 641 -24.85 16.11 6.70
N PRO A 642 -26.10 16.44 7.06
CA PRO A 642 -26.43 17.51 8.01
C PRO A 642 -25.66 17.38 9.33
N PRO A 643 -25.07 18.47 9.86
CA PRO A 643 -24.56 18.53 11.22
C PRO A 643 -25.65 18.16 12.23
N LEU A 644 -25.30 17.36 13.25
CA LEU A 644 -26.20 16.90 14.32
C LEU A 644 -25.83 17.55 15.64
N ALA A 645 -26.75 18.33 16.21
CA ALA A 645 -26.61 18.99 17.50
C ALA A 645 -27.44 18.32 18.60
N GLN A 646 -26.85 18.16 19.78
CA GLN A 646 -27.55 17.74 21.00
C GLN A 646 -26.99 18.49 22.20
N ALA A 647 -27.87 19.12 22.98
CA ALA A 647 -27.52 19.66 24.28
C ALA A 647 -27.62 18.57 25.35
N PHE A 648 -26.68 18.52 26.28
CA PHE A 648 -26.67 17.59 27.40
C PHE A 648 -26.62 18.36 28.72
N ALA A 649 -27.18 17.76 29.78
CA ALA A 649 -26.98 18.22 31.15
C ALA A 649 -26.33 17.12 31.98
N THR A 650 -25.38 17.49 32.83
CA THR A 650 -24.78 16.63 33.86
C THR A 650 -25.64 16.64 35.13
N PRO A 651 -25.44 15.70 36.08
CA PRO A 651 -26.22 15.64 37.32
C PRO A 651 -26.15 16.90 38.19
N ASN A 652 -25.08 17.70 38.07
CA ASN A 652 -24.94 18.99 38.75
C ASN A 652 -25.69 20.15 38.07
N GLY A 653 -26.27 19.89 36.89
CA GLY A 653 -27.06 20.85 36.13
C GLY A 653 -26.24 21.69 35.15
N GLU A 654 -24.92 21.53 35.10
CA GLU A 654 -24.08 22.11 34.04
C GLU A 654 -24.47 21.53 32.68
N ARG A 655 -24.26 22.32 31.63
CA ARG A 655 -24.70 22.00 30.27
C ARG A 655 -23.59 22.25 29.26
N PHE A 656 -23.71 21.55 28.15
CA PHE A 656 -22.94 21.81 26.95
C PHE A 656 -23.70 21.31 25.72
N THR A 657 -23.41 21.87 24.56
CA THR A 657 -23.95 21.42 23.28
C THR A 657 -22.86 20.81 22.43
N ILE A 658 -23.08 19.61 21.91
CA ILE A 658 -22.20 18.99 20.92
C ILE A 658 -22.81 19.10 19.52
N VAL A 659 -21.99 19.39 18.51
CA VAL A 659 -22.34 19.39 17.09
C VAL A 659 -21.42 18.42 16.36
N VAL A 660 -21.97 17.31 15.86
CA VAL A 660 -21.23 16.28 15.11
C VAL A 660 -21.33 16.56 13.62
N ASN A 661 -20.20 16.53 12.92
CA ASN A 661 -20.08 16.90 11.52
C ASN A 661 -19.45 15.77 10.69
N HIS A 662 -19.81 15.71 9.41
CA HIS A 662 -19.10 14.94 8.42
C HIS A 662 -19.17 15.68 7.07
N PHE A 663 -18.15 16.47 6.76
CA PHE A 663 -18.15 17.30 5.56
C PHE A 663 -17.92 16.48 4.28
N LYS A 664 -18.08 17.13 3.13
CA LYS A 664 -17.85 16.50 1.83
C LYS A 664 -16.40 16.01 1.70
N SER A 665 -16.23 14.73 1.32
CA SER A 665 -14.91 14.14 1.12
C SER A 665 -14.10 14.78 -0.02
N LYS A 666 -12.77 14.66 0.09
CA LYS A 666 -11.78 15.20 -0.86
C LYS A 666 -11.68 14.45 -2.20
N GLY A 667 -12.41 13.34 -2.38
CA GLY A 667 -12.37 12.52 -3.60
C GLY A 667 -12.90 13.27 -4.84
N CYS A 668 -12.34 12.99 -6.02
CA CYS A 668 -12.49 13.80 -7.24
C CYS A 668 -13.38 13.21 -8.35
N SER A 669 -14.04 12.08 -8.13
CA SER A 669 -14.73 11.29 -9.18
C SER A 669 -15.63 12.08 -10.13
N ASP A 670 -16.33 13.08 -9.61
CA ASP A 670 -17.33 13.91 -10.29
C ASP A 670 -17.13 15.41 -10.00
N ALA A 671 -15.93 15.76 -9.52
CA ALA A 671 -15.56 17.13 -9.19
C ALA A 671 -15.40 17.98 -10.45
N SER A 672 -15.95 19.20 -10.44
CA SER A 672 -15.85 20.14 -11.55
C SER A 672 -15.94 21.59 -11.08
N GLY A 673 -15.52 22.54 -11.94
CA GLY A 673 -15.51 23.97 -11.61
C GLY A 673 -14.69 24.28 -10.35
N ALA A 674 -15.25 25.07 -9.43
CA ALA A 674 -14.61 25.39 -8.15
C ALA A 674 -14.43 24.18 -7.20
N ASN A 675 -15.08 23.05 -7.49
CA ASN A 675 -14.89 21.81 -6.75
C ASN A 675 -13.83 20.89 -7.37
N ALA A 676 -13.33 21.18 -8.57
CA ALA A 676 -12.16 20.48 -9.11
C ALA A 676 -10.95 20.72 -8.20
N ASP A 677 -9.96 19.84 -8.26
CA ASP A 677 -8.69 20.07 -7.57
C ASP A 677 -8.01 21.31 -8.16
N GLN A 678 -7.70 22.28 -7.30
CA GLN A 678 -7.05 23.53 -7.70
C GLN A 678 -5.52 23.43 -7.66
N GLY A 679 -4.96 22.28 -7.24
CA GLY A 679 -3.51 22.07 -7.13
C GLY A 679 -2.86 22.86 -6.00
N ASP A 680 -3.65 23.26 -4.99
CA ASP A 680 -3.21 24.06 -3.84
C ASP A 680 -2.96 23.24 -2.57
N GLY A 681 -3.11 21.91 -2.67
CA GLY A 681 -2.94 20.94 -1.58
C GLY A 681 -4.25 20.58 -0.85
N GLN A 682 -5.37 21.22 -1.19
CA GLN A 682 -6.64 21.00 -0.49
C GLN A 682 -7.49 19.86 -1.08
N GLY A 683 -7.18 19.41 -2.30
CA GLY A 683 -7.94 18.40 -3.02
C GLY A 683 -9.35 18.87 -3.43
N CYS A 684 -10.12 17.97 -4.04
CA CYS A 684 -11.44 18.31 -4.58
C CYS A 684 -12.45 18.73 -3.50
N TYR A 685 -13.53 19.37 -3.96
CA TYR A 685 -14.66 19.84 -3.15
C TYR A 685 -14.30 20.84 -2.03
N ASN A 686 -13.16 21.53 -2.13
CA ASN A 686 -12.80 22.55 -1.14
C ASN A 686 -13.85 23.68 -1.08
N ALA A 687 -14.34 24.17 -2.23
CA ALA A 687 -15.39 25.18 -2.26
C ALA A 687 -16.68 24.73 -1.55
N SER A 688 -17.11 23.48 -1.74
CA SER A 688 -18.23 22.91 -0.99
C SER A 688 -17.93 22.82 0.51
N ARG A 689 -16.75 22.34 0.92
CA ARG A 689 -16.35 22.28 2.34
C ARG A 689 -16.31 23.67 2.99
N GLN A 690 -15.85 24.69 2.26
CA GLN A 690 -15.84 26.08 2.74
C GLN A 690 -17.26 26.64 2.92
N ALA A 691 -18.17 26.33 1.99
CA ALA A 691 -19.59 26.68 2.15
C ALA A 691 -20.24 25.95 3.34
N GLN A 692 -19.88 24.69 3.57
CA GLN A 692 -20.30 23.93 4.76
C GLN A 692 -19.77 24.55 6.05
N ALA A 693 -18.51 24.98 6.10
CA ALA A 693 -17.93 25.69 7.25
C ALA A 693 -18.65 27.01 7.55
N SER A 694 -18.91 27.81 6.51
CA SER A 694 -19.63 29.09 6.65
C SER A 694 -21.05 28.90 7.18
N ARG A 695 -21.76 27.87 6.68
CA ARG A 695 -23.10 27.54 7.17
C ARG A 695 -23.06 26.99 8.60
N LEU A 696 -22.08 26.16 8.93
CA LEU A 696 -21.88 25.63 10.29
C LEU A 696 -21.70 26.75 11.33
N LEU A 697 -20.95 27.81 11.02
CA LEU A 697 -20.85 28.99 11.92
C LEU A 697 -22.20 29.66 12.16
N THR A 698 -23.00 29.82 11.10
CA THR A 698 -24.36 30.34 11.23
C THR A 698 -25.19 29.46 12.16
N PHE A 699 -25.12 28.14 11.96
CA PHE A 699 -25.83 27.17 12.78
C PHE A 699 -25.40 27.18 14.25
N VAL A 700 -24.10 27.32 14.53
CA VAL A 700 -23.58 27.45 15.91
C VAL A 700 -24.14 28.70 16.59
N ASN A 701 -24.15 29.85 15.90
CA ASN A 701 -24.71 31.09 16.45
C ASN A 701 -26.23 30.97 16.69
N GLU A 702 -26.96 30.37 15.75
CA GLU A 702 -28.39 30.10 15.86
C GLU A 702 -28.69 29.14 17.03
N LEU A 703 -27.83 28.15 17.27
CA LEU A 703 -27.92 27.24 18.42
C LEU A 703 -27.75 28.00 19.74
N GLN A 704 -26.67 28.79 19.89
CA GLN A 704 -26.40 29.57 21.10
C GLN A 704 -27.56 30.52 21.42
N ALA A 705 -28.11 31.18 20.40
CA ALA A 705 -29.27 32.07 20.57
C ALA A 705 -30.53 31.31 21.03
N ARG A 706 -30.76 30.09 20.53
CA ARG A 706 -31.94 29.31 20.87
C ARG A 706 -31.84 28.62 22.23
N THR A 707 -30.68 28.08 22.58
CA THR A 707 -30.47 27.35 23.83
C THR A 707 -30.18 28.28 25.00
N GLY A 708 -29.66 29.48 24.72
CA GLY A 708 -29.10 30.38 25.74
C GLY A 708 -27.78 29.86 26.34
N ASP A 709 -27.23 28.80 25.77
CA ASP A 709 -25.98 28.15 26.18
C ASP A 709 -24.91 28.47 25.14
N ASN A 710 -23.82 29.11 25.60
CA ASN A 710 -22.73 29.52 24.73
C ASN A 710 -21.67 28.43 24.55
N ASP A 711 -21.78 27.32 25.27
CA ASP A 711 -20.77 26.26 25.31
C ASP A 711 -21.07 25.22 24.22
N VAL A 712 -20.49 25.44 23.04
CA VAL A 712 -20.66 24.57 21.88
C VAL A 712 -19.34 23.94 21.49
N LEU A 713 -19.35 22.62 21.46
CA LEU A 713 -18.26 21.79 20.97
C LEU A 713 -18.62 21.27 19.56
N VAL A 714 -17.81 21.61 18.58
CA VAL A 714 -17.91 21.16 17.19
C VAL A 714 -16.90 20.04 16.99
N ILE A 715 -17.38 18.83 16.73
CA ILE A 715 -16.53 17.66 16.49
C ILE A 715 -16.86 16.99 15.16
N GLY A 716 -15.94 16.16 14.68
CA GLY A 716 -16.19 15.26 13.56
C GLY A 716 -15.17 15.37 12.44
N ASP A 717 -15.40 14.59 11.40
CA ASP A 717 -14.56 14.56 10.20
C ASP A 717 -14.95 15.72 9.28
N LEU A 718 -14.16 16.79 9.31
CA LEU A 718 -14.38 17.96 8.47
C LEU A 718 -13.73 17.80 7.08
N ASN A 719 -13.07 16.66 6.83
CA ASN A 719 -12.39 16.36 5.57
C ASN A 719 -11.45 17.51 5.13
N ALA A 720 -10.86 18.24 6.07
CA ALA A 720 -9.98 19.36 5.83
C ALA A 720 -8.84 19.37 6.87
N TYR A 721 -7.60 19.60 6.42
CA TYR A 721 -6.45 19.69 7.32
C TYR A 721 -6.41 21.03 8.07
N GLY A 722 -5.65 21.10 9.18
CA GLY A 722 -5.68 22.19 10.17
C GLY A 722 -5.55 23.64 9.67
N LYS A 723 -4.96 23.88 8.49
CA LYS A 723 -4.84 25.22 7.87
C LYS A 723 -5.50 25.32 6.50
N GLU A 724 -6.39 24.39 6.16
CA GLU A 724 -7.23 24.50 4.98
C GLU A 724 -8.37 25.51 5.18
N ASP A 725 -8.90 26.04 4.07
CA ASP A 725 -9.89 27.11 4.05
C ASP A 725 -11.11 26.85 4.97
N PRO A 726 -11.69 25.64 5.04
CA PRO A 726 -12.82 25.37 5.93
C PRO A 726 -12.45 25.60 7.40
N ILE A 727 -11.27 25.16 7.83
CA ILE A 727 -10.83 25.29 9.23
C ILE A 727 -10.46 26.74 9.56
N LEU A 728 -9.78 27.43 8.63
CA LEU A 728 -9.52 28.86 8.77
C LEU A 728 -10.80 29.69 8.83
N THR A 729 -11.83 29.31 8.07
CA THR A 729 -13.15 29.95 8.13
C THR A 729 -13.77 29.78 9.52
N LEU A 730 -13.78 28.56 10.06
CA LEU A 730 -14.31 28.27 11.40
C LEU A 730 -13.54 29.04 12.49
N ALA A 731 -12.21 29.10 12.38
CA ALA A 731 -11.35 29.83 13.31
C ALA A 731 -11.59 31.35 13.28
N GLN A 732 -11.71 31.92 12.09
CA GLN A 732 -12.06 33.35 11.91
C GLN A 732 -13.47 33.66 12.45
N GLY A 733 -14.37 32.68 12.43
CA GLY A 733 -15.69 32.74 13.05
C GLY A 733 -15.70 32.63 14.58
N GLY A 734 -14.54 32.48 15.23
CA GLY A 734 -14.39 32.46 16.69
C GLY A 734 -14.34 31.08 17.33
N LEU A 735 -14.36 29.99 16.54
CA LEU A 735 -14.10 28.65 17.06
C LEU A 735 -12.60 28.44 17.29
N GLN A 736 -12.25 27.78 18.39
CA GLN A 736 -10.87 27.50 18.76
C GLN A 736 -10.52 26.05 18.47
N ASP A 737 -9.44 25.84 17.74
CA ASP A 737 -8.90 24.52 17.44
C ASP A 737 -8.25 23.89 18.68
N LEU A 738 -8.89 22.85 19.19
CA LEU A 738 -8.43 22.16 20.38
C LEU A 738 -7.28 21.20 20.07
N ILE A 739 -7.23 20.60 18.87
CA ILE A 739 -6.11 19.73 18.49
C ILE A 739 -4.82 20.55 18.49
N ALA A 740 -4.82 21.68 17.77
CA ALA A 740 -3.66 22.57 17.72
C ALA A 740 -3.29 23.13 19.10
N ALA A 741 -4.28 23.36 19.98
CA ALA A 741 -4.03 23.90 21.32
C ALA A 741 -3.41 22.90 22.31
N PHE A 742 -3.69 21.60 22.17
CA PHE A 742 -3.27 20.57 23.13
C PHE A 742 -2.19 19.63 22.59
N GLU A 743 -2.20 19.31 21.30
CA GLU A 743 -1.24 18.39 20.66
C GLU A 743 -0.26 19.11 19.71
N GLY A 744 -0.49 20.39 19.42
CA GLY A 744 0.38 21.21 18.58
C GLY A 744 0.40 20.79 17.11
N GLU A 745 1.49 21.12 16.43
CA GLU A 745 1.68 20.81 14.99
C GLU A 745 1.84 19.32 14.70
N SER A 746 2.10 18.50 15.73
CA SER A 746 2.24 17.05 15.65
C SER A 746 0.92 16.28 15.75
N GLY A 747 -0.22 16.94 16.01
CA GLY A 747 -1.52 16.26 16.02
C GLY A 747 -1.84 15.63 14.66
N TYR A 748 -2.39 14.41 14.66
CA TYR A 748 -2.86 13.75 13.44
C TYR A 748 -3.95 12.72 13.74
N SER A 749 -4.85 12.52 12.77
CA SER A 749 -5.86 11.47 12.80
C SER A 749 -5.83 10.57 11.56
N TYR A 750 -5.05 10.95 10.55
CA TYR A 750 -5.09 10.36 9.22
C TYR A 750 -3.72 10.39 8.54
N VAL A 751 -3.48 9.41 7.67
CA VAL A 751 -2.26 9.30 6.85
C VAL A 751 -2.67 9.15 5.40
N PHE A 752 -2.10 9.99 4.53
CA PHE A 752 -2.35 9.95 3.10
C PHE A 752 -1.10 10.31 2.31
N ASP A 753 -0.76 9.50 1.31
CA ASP A 753 0.45 9.63 0.48
C ASP A 753 1.75 9.78 1.29
N GLY A 754 1.82 9.11 2.44
CA GLY A 754 2.97 9.15 3.36
C GLY A 754 3.05 10.41 4.23
N GLU A 755 2.03 11.27 4.22
CA GLU A 755 1.96 12.48 5.03
C GLU A 755 0.89 12.37 6.11
N VAL A 756 1.15 12.93 7.30
CA VAL A 756 0.23 12.95 8.44
C VAL A 756 -0.46 14.28 8.61
N GLY A 757 -1.70 14.24 9.09
CA GLY A 757 -2.44 15.39 9.57
C GLY A 757 -3.75 14.97 10.21
N TYR A 758 -4.55 15.91 10.69
CA TYR A 758 -5.87 15.61 11.25
C TYR A 758 -6.98 16.10 10.33
N LEU A 759 -7.93 15.19 10.07
CA LEU A 759 -9.21 15.48 9.41
C LEU A 759 -10.37 15.42 10.40
N ASP A 760 -10.16 14.77 11.54
CA ASP A 760 -11.09 14.69 12.65
C ASP A 760 -10.78 15.83 13.62
N HIS A 761 -11.73 16.74 13.75
CA HIS A 761 -11.53 17.97 14.50
C HIS A 761 -12.25 17.95 15.84
N ALA A 762 -11.67 18.70 16.76
CA ALA A 762 -12.32 19.18 17.97
C ALA A 762 -12.16 20.70 18.03
N LEU A 763 -13.26 21.42 17.85
CA LEU A 763 -13.32 22.88 17.85
C LEU A 763 -14.29 23.33 18.94
N ALA A 764 -14.02 24.45 19.61
CA ALA A 764 -14.89 24.94 20.68
C ALA A 764 -15.16 26.44 20.58
N THR A 765 -16.35 26.87 20.98
CA THR A 765 -16.59 28.28 21.32
C THR A 765 -15.72 28.68 22.52
N ALA A 766 -15.53 29.98 22.74
CA ALA A 766 -14.66 30.47 23.82
C ALA A 766 -15.06 29.98 25.22
N GLY A 767 -16.37 29.88 25.50
CA GLY A 767 -16.89 29.34 26.76
C GLY A 767 -16.57 27.85 26.92
N ALA A 768 -16.93 27.04 25.93
CA ALA A 768 -16.61 25.61 25.92
C ALA A 768 -15.11 25.35 26.03
N ARG A 769 -14.26 26.14 25.36
CA ARG A 769 -12.79 26.01 25.46
C ARG A 769 -12.30 26.14 26.90
N ALA A 770 -12.88 27.04 27.70
CA ALA A 770 -12.48 27.26 29.09
C ALA A 770 -12.77 26.04 29.98
N GLN A 771 -13.71 25.18 29.57
CA GLN A 771 -14.06 23.94 30.24
C GLN A 771 -13.21 22.75 29.77
N VAL A 772 -12.46 22.86 28.67
CA VAL A 772 -11.63 21.76 28.17
C VAL A 772 -10.38 21.59 29.03
N SER A 773 -10.24 20.38 29.59
CA SER A 773 -9.12 19.95 30.43
C SER A 773 -7.98 19.29 29.66
N GLY A 774 -8.29 18.67 28.51
CA GLY A 774 -7.32 17.99 27.67
C GLY A 774 -7.95 17.44 26.41
N VAL A 775 -7.12 17.20 25.38
CA VAL A 775 -7.52 16.57 24.12
C VAL A 775 -6.41 15.63 23.67
N THR A 776 -6.79 14.47 23.13
CA THR A 776 -5.84 13.53 22.54
C THR A 776 -6.46 12.72 21.40
N HIS A 777 -5.66 12.38 20.39
CA HIS A 777 -5.98 11.28 19.47
C HIS A 777 -5.56 9.94 20.07
N TRP A 778 -6.39 8.90 19.87
CA TRP A 778 -5.94 7.53 20.13
C TRP A 778 -5.48 6.89 18.83
N HIS A 779 -4.16 6.73 18.66
CA HIS A 779 -3.55 6.20 17.44
C HIS A 779 -3.77 4.69 17.24
N ILE A 780 -5.01 4.28 17.03
CA ILE A 780 -5.40 2.88 16.79
C ILE A 780 -5.61 2.57 15.31
N ASN A 781 -5.67 3.56 14.42
CA ASN A 781 -6.11 3.41 13.04
C ASN A 781 -5.11 3.96 12.02
N ALA A 782 -4.71 5.23 12.16
CA ALA A 782 -3.91 5.95 11.17
C ALA A 782 -2.55 5.29 10.91
N ASP A 783 -1.98 4.67 11.94
CA ASP A 783 -0.66 4.04 11.87
C ASP A 783 -0.70 2.59 11.41
N GLU A 784 -1.88 1.96 11.37
CA GLU A 784 -1.99 0.52 11.16
C GLU A 784 -2.12 0.15 9.69
N PRO A 785 -1.49 -0.95 9.25
CA PRO A 785 -1.57 -1.38 7.85
C PRO A 785 -2.98 -1.84 7.51
N PHE A 786 -3.41 -1.58 6.27
CA PHE A 786 -4.72 -1.96 5.77
C PHE A 786 -4.99 -3.47 5.95
N VAL A 787 -3.98 -4.32 5.81
CA VAL A 787 -4.12 -5.79 5.83
C VAL A 787 -4.63 -6.38 7.16
N ILE A 788 -4.63 -5.63 8.27
CA ILE A 788 -5.14 -6.10 9.57
C ILE A 788 -6.58 -5.64 9.86
N ASP A 789 -7.20 -4.94 8.91
CA ASP A 789 -8.56 -4.45 8.99
C ASP A 789 -9.61 -5.58 9.06
N TYR A 790 -10.87 -5.18 9.17
CA TYR A 790 -11.98 -6.12 9.22
C TYR A 790 -12.26 -6.79 7.87
N ASP A 791 -11.91 -6.15 6.76
CA ASP A 791 -12.23 -6.60 5.41
C ASP A 791 -11.51 -7.92 5.07
N MET A 792 -12.12 -8.73 4.21
CA MET A 792 -11.51 -9.94 3.66
C MET A 792 -10.99 -9.73 2.23
N ASN A 793 -11.20 -8.57 1.62
CA ASN A 793 -10.63 -8.23 0.32
C ASN A 793 -9.12 -8.44 0.32
N PHE A 794 -8.61 -8.93 -0.83
CA PHE A 794 -7.22 -9.32 -1.04
C PHE A 794 -6.69 -10.46 -0.14
N LYS A 795 -7.50 -10.95 0.81
CA LYS A 795 -7.27 -12.16 1.63
C LYS A 795 -8.07 -13.34 1.08
N ARG A 796 -9.33 -13.10 0.68
CA ARG A 796 -10.28 -14.07 0.08
C ARG A 796 -11.18 -13.42 -0.96
N SER A 797 -11.55 -14.16 -2.00
CA SER A 797 -12.55 -13.73 -3.00
C SER A 797 -13.92 -13.50 -2.33
N PRO A 798 -14.50 -12.29 -2.46
CA PRO A 798 -15.78 -11.93 -1.82
C PRO A 798 -16.97 -12.81 -2.23
N GLY A 799 -16.95 -13.37 -3.44
CA GLY A 799 -18.05 -14.16 -3.99
C GLY A 799 -17.99 -15.67 -3.72
N THR A 800 -16.80 -16.21 -3.39
CA THR A 800 -16.61 -17.67 -3.25
C THR A 800 -16.02 -18.09 -1.91
N GLY A 801 -15.49 -17.15 -1.10
CA GLY A 801 -14.78 -17.45 0.15
C GLY A 801 -13.46 -18.20 -0.05
N GLN A 802 -13.05 -18.42 -1.31
CA GLN A 802 -11.78 -19.04 -1.69
C GLN A 802 -10.65 -18.02 -1.59
N CYS A 803 -9.42 -18.50 -1.38
CA CYS A 803 -8.26 -17.62 -1.39
C CYS A 803 -8.06 -17.02 -2.79
N TYR A 804 -7.61 -15.76 -2.87
CA TYR A 804 -7.29 -15.14 -4.17
C TYR A 804 -6.23 -15.92 -4.95
N ASN A 805 -5.35 -16.63 -4.23
CA ASN A 805 -4.53 -17.67 -4.80
C ASN A 805 -5.25 -19.02 -4.70
N ALA A 806 -5.80 -19.49 -5.82
CA ALA A 806 -6.53 -20.76 -5.89
C ALA A 806 -5.69 -22.01 -5.57
N SER A 807 -4.35 -21.88 -5.46
CA SER A 807 -3.45 -22.97 -5.07
C SER A 807 -3.26 -23.13 -3.56
N LEU A 808 -3.76 -22.20 -2.73
CA LEU A 808 -3.61 -22.25 -1.28
C LEU A 808 -4.78 -23.00 -0.61
N THR A 809 -4.44 -23.93 0.29
CA THR A 809 -5.40 -24.68 1.12
C THR A 809 -5.90 -23.90 2.35
N ALA A 810 -5.20 -22.83 2.74
CA ALA A 810 -5.61 -21.89 3.79
C ALA A 810 -5.26 -20.46 3.36
N CYS A 811 -6.22 -19.54 3.47
CA CYS A 811 -6.04 -18.14 3.06
C CYS A 811 -5.22 -17.46 4.15
N SER A 812 -3.90 -17.50 3.97
CA SER A 812 -2.94 -17.17 5.01
C SER A 812 -1.98 -16.04 4.58
N PRO A 813 -1.71 -15.08 5.48
CA PRO A 813 -2.32 -14.94 6.81
C PRO A 813 -3.48 -13.93 6.80
N ASP A 814 -4.66 -14.34 7.25
CA ASP A 814 -5.71 -13.42 7.69
C ASP A 814 -5.34 -12.88 9.07
N LEU A 815 -4.80 -11.67 9.11
CA LEU A 815 -4.23 -11.05 10.31
C LEU A 815 -5.26 -10.34 11.20
N TYR A 816 -6.55 -10.61 10.97
CA TYR A 816 -7.60 -10.05 11.79
C TYR A 816 -7.47 -10.43 13.26
N THR A 817 -7.64 -9.41 14.10
CA THR A 817 -7.83 -9.56 15.53
C THR A 817 -9.00 -8.68 15.97
N ALA A 818 -9.78 -9.17 16.94
CA ALA A 818 -10.85 -8.42 17.57
C ALA A 818 -10.30 -7.41 18.60
N THR A 819 -9.37 -6.57 18.17
CA THR A 819 -8.72 -5.49 18.94
C THR A 819 -9.14 -4.13 18.36
N PRO A 820 -9.00 -3.01 19.08
CA PRO A 820 -9.40 -1.70 18.56
C PRO A 820 -8.58 -1.26 17.32
N TYR A 821 -7.42 -1.87 17.09
CA TYR A 821 -6.49 -1.47 16.03
C TYR A 821 -7.05 -1.75 14.63
N ARG A 822 -6.99 -0.74 13.77
CA ARG A 822 -7.58 -0.73 12.42
C ARG A 822 -9.07 -1.06 12.45
N SER A 823 -9.79 -0.48 13.41
CA SER A 823 -11.26 -0.44 13.43
C SER A 823 -11.81 0.57 12.43
N SER A 824 -10.99 1.58 12.08
CA SER A 824 -11.24 2.60 11.08
C SER A 824 -9.92 2.92 10.35
N ASP A 825 -9.97 3.85 9.40
CA ASP A 825 -8.83 4.54 8.80
C ASP A 825 -8.54 5.91 9.45
N HIS A 826 -9.43 6.38 10.33
CA HIS A 826 -9.30 7.61 11.11
C HIS A 826 -9.12 7.30 12.60
N ASP A 827 -8.18 7.97 13.27
CA ASP A 827 -8.06 7.88 14.73
C ASP A 827 -9.18 8.66 15.44
N PRO A 828 -9.78 8.11 16.51
CA PRO A 828 -10.75 8.86 17.31
C PRO A 828 -10.07 9.98 18.12
N VAL A 829 -10.80 11.07 18.29
CA VAL A 829 -10.44 12.19 19.17
C VAL A 829 -11.15 12.03 20.50
N LEU A 830 -10.44 12.18 21.62
CA LEU A 830 -10.99 12.21 22.98
C LEU A 830 -10.75 13.58 23.63
N ILE A 831 -11.77 14.11 24.29
CA ILE A 831 -11.81 15.45 24.88
C ILE A 831 -12.28 15.33 26.32
N GLY A 832 -11.53 15.89 27.26
CA GLY A 832 -11.91 15.97 28.67
C GLY A 832 -12.54 17.33 28.97
N LEU A 833 -13.71 17.34 29.60
CA LEU A 833 -14.42 18.54 30.05
C LEU A 833 -14.46 18.61 31.58
N ASN A 834 -14.30 19.81 32.12
CA ASN A 834 -14.51 20.19 33.52
C ASN A 834 -15.84 20.94 33.64
N LEU A 835 -16.93 20.18 33.78
CA LEU A 835 -18.27 20.71 34.02
C LEU A 835 -18.55 20.65 35.52
N LEU A 836 -17.88 21.52 36.28
CA LEU A 836 -18.00 21.62 37.73
C LEU A 836 -18.93 22.78 38.09
N LYS A 837 -19.82 22.55 39.05
CA LYS A 837 -20.68 23.61 39.57
C LYS A 837 -20.08 24.21 40.83
N SER A 838 -19.94 25.53 40.82
CA SER A 838 -19.37 26.26 41.95
C SER A 838 -20.48 26.75 42.88
N LEU A 839 -20.37 26.40 44.17
CA LEU A 839 -21.21 26.90 45.25
C LEU A 839 -20.34 27.67 46.23
N THR A 840 -20.57 28.98 46.35
CA THR A 840 -19.82 29.85 47.27
C THR A 840 -20.76 30.46 48.30
N GLY A 841 -20.40 30.31 49.57
CA GLY A 841 -21.08 30.91 50.71
C GLY A 841 -20.79 32.40 50.86
N THR A 842 -21.09 32.92 52.03
CA THR A 842 -20.82 34.31 52.44
C THR A 842 -19.79 34.31 53.56
N ALA A 843 -19.45 35.48 54.11
CA ALA A 843 -18.66 35.54 55.35
C ALA A 843 -19.47 35.19 56.63
N GLY A 844 -20.66 34.60 56.46
CA GLY A 844 -21.66 34.36 57.49
C GLY A 844 -21.59 32.95 58.08
N ARG A 845 -22.73 32.39 58.49
CA ARG A 845 -22.84 30.94 58.76
C ARG A 845 -23.82 30.39 57.75
N ASP A 846 -23.31 29.65 56.79
CA ASP A 846 -24.04 29.15 55.65
C ASP A 846 -24.35 27.66 55.77
N THR A 847 -25.40 27.22 55.09
CA THR A 847 -25.67 25.80 54.84
C THR A 847 -25.69 25.61 53.34
N LEU A 848 -24.61 25.03 52.82
CA LEU A 848 -24.46 24.74 51.40
C LEU A 848 -24.71 23.25 51.16
N VAL A 849 -25.61 22.95 50.23
CA VAL A 849 -25.90 21.61 49.77
C VAL A 849 -25.62 21.58 48.27
N GLY A 850 -24.65 20.75 47.89
CA GLY A 850 -24.32 20.47 46.52
C GLY A 850 -25.42 19.67 45.82
N THR A 851 -25.06 19.18 44.66
CA THR A 851 -25.90 18.48 43.71
C THR A 851 -25.53 16.99 43.70
N PRO A 852 -26.19 16.17 42.87
CA PRO A 852 -25.77 14.79 42.66
C PRO A 852 -24.56 14.60 41.74
N GLY A 853 -23.90 15.66 41.27
CA GLY A 853 -22.70 15.58 40.40
C GLY A 853 -21.55 16.41 40.94
N ASP A 854 -20.37 16.27 40.34
CA ASP A 854 -19.12 16.88 40.82
C ASP A 854 -19.24 18.41 41.02
N ASP A 855 -19.11 18.87 42.28
CA ASP A 855 -19.21 20.26 42.69
C ASP A 855 -17.90 20.82 43.28
N VAL A 856 -17.76 22.15 43.26
CA VAL A 856 -16.74 22.89 44.02
C VAL A 856 -17.45 23.76 45.05
N ILE A 857 -17.29 23.44 46.34
CA ILE A 857 -17.98 24.09 47.45
C ILE A 857 -16.98 24.90 48.26
N THR A 858 -17.23 26.20 48.41
CA THR A 858 -16.41 27.13 49.20
C THR A 858 -17.29 27.81 50.24
N GLY A 859 -17.10 27.50 51.53
CA GLY A 859 -17.84 28.14 52.62
C GLY A 859 -17.51 29.62 52.77
N LEU A 860 -16.22 29.97 52.63
CA LEU A 860 -15.59 31.23 53.05
C LEU A 860 -15.58 31.37 54.58
N ALA A 861 -15.48 32.58 55.10
CA ALA A 861 -15.42 32.81 56.53
C ALA A 861 -16.74 32.45 57.19
N GLY A 862 -16.70 31.73 58.30
CA GLY A 862 -17.92 31.23 58.89
C GLY A 862 -17.69 29.97 59.68
N ALA A 863 -18.77 29.45 60.26
CA ALA A 863 -18.80 28.06 60.72
C ALA A 863 -19.93 27.40 59.94
N ASP A 864 -19.58 26.92 58.75
CA ASP A 864 -20.54 26.54 57.74
C ASP A 864 -20.88 25.05 57.83
N ARG A 865 -22.04 24.69 57.31
CA ARG A 865 -22.44 23.29 57.13
C ARG A 865 -22.46 22.97 55.64
N LEU A 866 -21.50 22.16 55.20
CA LEU A 866 -21.29 21.83 53.79
C LEU A 866 -21.68 20.38 53.52
N THR A 867 -22.46 20.13 52.48
CA THR A 867 -22.87 18.79 52.03
C THR A 867 -22.57 18.69 50.55
N GLY A 868 -21.78 17.71 50.13
CA GLY A 868 -21.43 17.51 48.72
C GLY A 868 -22.57 16.88 47.93
N GLY A 869 -23.07 15.74 48.42
CA GLY A 869 -24.03 14.90 47.74
C GLY A 869 -23.37 13.66 47.13
N ASN A 870 -23.82 13.28 45.94
CA ASN A 870 -23.13 12.28 45.13
C ASN A 870 -22.21 13.02 44.16
N GLY A 871 -21.22 12.33 43.61
CA GLY A 871 -20.25 12.94 42.70
C GLY A 871 -18.87 12.92 43.33
N ARG A 872 -17.90 13.54 42.67
CA ARG A 872 -16.57 13.83 43.24
C ARG A 872 -16.51 15.30 43.59
N ASP A 873 -16.75 15.60 44.86
CA ASP A 873 -16.88 16.97 45.31
C ASP A 873 -15.57 17.51 45.86
N THR A 874 -15.32 18.80 45.61
CA THR A 874 -14.14 19.50 46.10
C THR A 874 -14.58 20.59 47.09
N PHE A 875 -14.18 20.44 48.35
CA PHE A 875 -14.38 21.46 49.37
C PHE A 875 -13.13 22.35 49.42
N ALA A 876 -13.25 23.56 48.91
CA ALA A 876 -12.12 24.46 48.71
C ALA A 876 -12.02 25.49 49.85
N TYR A 877 -10.79 25.66 50.36
CA TYR A 877 -10.45 26.64 51.39
C TYR A 877 -9.48 27.67 50.79
N THR A 878 -9.88 28.94 50.78
CA THR A 878 -9.14 30.05 50.17
C THR A 878 -8.23 30.80 51.15
N GLY A 879 -8.40 30.57 52.46
CA GLY A 879 -7.52 31.12 53.49
C GLY A 879 -7.78 30.55 54.89
N LEU A 880 -6.94 30.94 55.85
CA LEU A 880 -7.05 30.48 57.25
C LEU A 880 -8.29 31.00 57.99
N ARG A 881 -9.01 31.97 57.40
CA ARG A 881 -10.25 32.52 57.96
C ARG A 881 -11.49 31.78 57.48
N ASP A 882 -11.36 30.90 56.50
CA ASP A 882 -12.47 30.15 55.91
C ASP A 882 -12.95 29.02 56.85
N GLY A 883 -12.72 29.13 58.16
CA GLY A 883 -12.59 27.97 59.04
C GLY A 883 -13.37 28.04 60.35
N SER A 884 -14.42 27.22 60.41
CA SER A 884 -14.76 26.25 61.47
C SER A 884 -15.89 25.34 60.95
N ASP A 885 -15.73 24.83 59.73
CA ASP A 885 -16.81 24.21 58.96
C ASP A 885 -17.07 22.76 59.38
N THR A 886 -18.28 22.30 59.07
CA THR A 886 -18.69 20.89 59.18
C THR A 886 -19.07 20.36 57.80
N ILE A 887 -18.24 19.48 57.24
CA ILE A 887 -18.55 18.74 56.02
C ILE A 887 -19.28 17.46 56.42
N THR A 888 -20.47 17.25 55.88
CA THR A 888 -21.44 16.32 56.49
C THR A 888 -21.42 14.91 55.91
N ASP A 889 -20.87 14.74 54.72
CA ASP A 889 -20.94 13.52 53.91
C ASP A 889 -19.65 13.19 53.14
N PHE A 890 -18.51 13.81 53.50
CA PHE A 890 -17.23 13.59 52.83
C PHE A 890 -16.92 12.10 52.63
N ALA A 891 -16.73 11.69 51.38
CA ALA A 891 -16.44 10.32 50.96
C ALA A 891 -14.95 10.16 50.59
N PRO A 892 -14.10 9.57 51.46
CA PRO A 892 -12.68 9.39 51.18
C PRO A 892 -12.43 8.58 49.90
N GLY A 893 -11.57 9.10 49.03
CA GLY A 893 -11.24 8.52 47.72
C GLY A 893 -12.20 8.88 46.60
N VAL A 894 -13.23 9.65 46.89
CA VAL A 894 -14.16 10.23 45.92
C VAL A 894 -14.05 11.75 46.00
N ASP A 895 -14.24 12.32 47.19
CA ASP A 895 -14.17 13.76 47.45
C ASP A 895 -12.77 14.24 47.80
N ARG A 896 -12.56 15.55 47.70
CA ARG A 896 -11.29 16.21 48.00
C ARG A 896 -11.47 17.45 48.86
N ILE A 897 -10.48 17.73 49.70
CA ILE A 897 -10.28 19.04 50.32
C ILE A 897 -9.19 19.76 49.54
N ASP A 898 -9.53 20.91 48.96
CA ASP A 898 -8.55 21.74 48.27
C ASP A 898 -7.99 22.80 49.22
N LEU A 899 -6.71 22.65 49.53
CA LEU A 899 -5.93 23.53 50.40
C LEU A 899 -4.89 24.34 49.60
N SER A 900 -4.92 24.33 48.27
CA SER A 900 -3.87 24.95 47.43
C SER A 900 -3.65 26.42 47.77
N ALA A 901 -4.71 27.18 48.01
CA ALA A 901 -4.62 28.58 48.41
C ALA A 901 -4.04 28.76 49.82
N VAL A 902 -4.40 27.87 50.75
CA VAL A 902 -3.84 27.84 52.11
C VAL A 902 -2.36 27.49 52.07
N VAL A 903 -1.94 26.53 51.24
CA VAL A 903 -0.54 26.17 51.06
C VAL A 903 0.26 27.30 50.41
N ALA A 904 -0.31 27.99 49.42
CA ALA A 904 0.30 29.19 48.85
C ALA A 904 0.52 30.28 49.92
N LEU A 905 -0.44 30.46 50.84
CA LEU A 905 -0.29 31.36 51.99
C LEU A 905 0.83 30.90 52.93
N LEU A 906 0.89 29.60 53.27
CA LEU A 906 1.95 29.04 54.12
C LEU A 906 3.34 29.26 53.51
N ARG A 907 3.51 28.95 52.22
CA ARG A 907 4.79 29.09 51.53
C ARG A 907 5.19 30.55 51.32
N GLY A 908 4.24 31.40 50.93
CA GLY A 908 4.49 32.80 50.62
C GLY A 908 4.62 33.69 51.85
N THR A 909 3.61 33.67 52.72
CA THR A 909 3.51 34.59 53.86
C THR A 909 4.22 34.06 55.11
N HIS A 910 4.20 32.74 55.32
CA HIS A 910 4.79 32.11 56.50
C HIS A 910 6.13 31.42 56.23
N GLY A 911 6.64 31.48 55.00
CA GLY A 911 7.97 30.98 54.64
C GLY A 911 8.15 29.48 54.78
N VAL A 912 7.07 28.70 54.73
CA VAL A 912 7.12 27.24 54.88
C VAL A 912 7.81 26.61 53.67
N THR A 913 8.92 25.90 53.90
CA THR A 913 9.68 25.22 52.83
C THR A 913 9.48 23.71 52.79
N SER A 914 8.73 23.14 53.75
CA SER A 914 8.49 21.69 53.78
C SER A 914 7.69 21.23 52.57
N THR A 915 8.11 20.11 51.98
CA THR A 915 7.36 19.43 50.91
C THR A 915 6.26 18.53 51.47
N ASP A 916 6.42 18.02 52.70
CA ASP A 916 5.41 17.25 53.43
C ASP A 916 4.84 18.11 54.57
N LEU A 917 3.68 18.70 54.32
CA LEU A 917 3.01 19.61 55.26
C LEU A 917 2.35 18.86 56.42
N ILE A 918 2.08 17.56 56.27
CA ILE A 918 1.55 16.72 57.34
C ILE A 918 2.68 16.30 58.28
N ALA A 919 3.78 15.80 57.75
CA ALA A 919 4.93 15.38 58.56
C ALA A 919 5.56 16.56 59.32
N SER A 920 5.56 17.76 58.74
CA SER A 920 6.03 18.97 59.41
C SER A 920 5.00 19.56 60.40
N GLY A 921 3.76 19.05 60.42
CA GLY A 921 2.69 19.46 61.32
C GLY A 921 1.99 20.76 60.93
N HIS A 922 2.22 21.29 59.72
CA HIS A 922 1.51 22.46 59.19
C HIS A 922 0.08 22.10 58.76
N ILE A 923 -0.18 20.86 58.37
CA ILE A 923 -1.52 20.30 58.19
C ILE A 923 -1.66 19.18 59.21
N GLN A 924 -2.68 19.27 60.06
CA GLN A 924 -2.96 18.29 61.11
C GLN A 924 -4.31 17.63 60.86
N LEU A 925 -4.31 16.29 60.88
CA LEU A 925 -5.49 15.45 60.75
C LEU A 925 -5.77 14.82 62.13
N ILE A 926 -6.77 15.34 62.85
CA ILE A 926 -7.03 14.96 64.25
C ILE A 926 -8.41 14.32 64.38
N ASP A 927 -8.46 13.05 64.79
CA ASP A 927 -9.72 12.37 65.08
C ASP A 927 -10.41 12.93 66.32
N SER A 928 -11.72 13.16 66.23
CA SER A 928 -12.55 13.65 67.33
C SER A 928 -13.89 12.92 67.40
N ALA A 929 -14.65 13.11 68.47
CA ALA A 929 -16.00 12.54 68.59
C ALA A 929 -16.98 13.04 67.50
N ALA A 930 -16.69 14.20 66.88
CA ALA A 930 -17.50 14.78 65.81
C ALA A 930 -17.04 14.34 64.40
N GLY A 931 -15.94 13.58 64.28
CA GLY A 931 -15.30 13.22 63.01
C GLY A 931 -13.85 13.72 62.91
N LEU A 932 -13.28 13.66 61.71
CA LEU A 932 -11.90 14.04 61.44
C LEU A 932 -11.77 15.56 61.30
N GLN A 933 -10.89 16.17 62.07
CA GLN A 933 -10.59 17.59 61.96
C GLN A 933 -9.39 17.83 61.05
N VAL A 934 -9.55 18.71 60.06
CA VAL A 934 -8.48 19.26 59.23
C VAL A 934 -8.10 20.62 59.80
N ARG A 935 -6.88 20.71 60.33
CA ARG A 935 -6.35 21.93 60.95
C ARG A 935 -5.08 22.38 60.25
N VAL A 936 -4.84 23.68 60.27
CA VAL A 936 -3.64 24.27 59.67
C VAL A 936 -2.88 25.08 60.70
N ASP A 937 -1.59 24.81 60.80
CA ASP A 937 -0.64 25.47 61.70
C ASP A 937 0.39 26.25 60.88
N THR A 938 0.54 27.54 61.15
CA THR A 938 1.35 28.44 60.31
C THR A 938 2.85 28.30 60.53
N ASP A 939 3.28 27.81 61.69
CA ASP A 939 4.69 27.59 62.04
C ASP A 939 5.02 26.13 62.39
N GLY A 940 4.05 25.23 62.16
CA GLY A 940 4.18 23.79 62.31
C GLY A 940 4.29 23.33 63.76
N SER A 941 4.47 22.03 63.97
CA SER A 941 4.42 21.41 65.31
C SER A 941 5.47 21.90 66.32
N ALA A 942 6.50 22.63 65.87
CA ALA A 942 7.59 23.15 66.68
C ALA A 942 7.44 24.64 67.04
N GLY A 943 6.48 25.34 66.43
CA GLY A 943 6.28 26.77 66.62
C GLY A 943 5.28 27.12 67.73
N PRO A 944 5.24 28.39 68.18
CA PRO A 944 4.30 28.85 69.21
C PRO A 944 2.87 29.14 68.71
N ALA A 945 2.62 29.19 67.40
CA ALA A 945 1.26 29.38 66.88
C ALA A 945 0.39 28.15 67.18
N GLY A 946 -0.92 28.36 67.25
CA GLY A 946 -1.88 27.28 67.43
C GLY A 946 -2.51 26.91 66.10
N ALA A 947 -2.70 25.60 65.85
CA ALA A 947 -3.40 25.13 64.67
C ALA A 947 -4.87 25.62 64.63
N VAL A 948 -5.23 26.28 63.52
CA VAL A 948 -6.58 26.76 63.22
C VAL A 948 -7.42 25.63 62.62
N LEU A 949 -8.65 25.46 63.09
CA LEU A 949 -9.59 24.50 62.52
C LEU A 949 -10.18 25.04 61.23
N LEU A 950 -9.98 24.34 60.11
CA LEU A 950 -10.64 24.65 58.84
C LEU A 950 -11.95 23.87 58.72
N ALA A 951 -11.88 22.54 58.86
CA ALA A 951 -13.01 21.66 58.60
C ALA A 951 -13.09 20.51 59.60
N THR A 952 -14.32 20.08 59.90
CA THR A 952 -14.63 18.79 60.53
C THR A 952 -15.36 17.92 59.52
N LEU A 953 -14.76 16.78 59.14
CA LEU A 953 -15.33 15.78 58.25
C LEU A 953 -16.16 14.78 59.09
N SER A 954 -17.47 14.97 59.09
CA SER A 954 -18.40 14.19 59.91
C SER A 954 -18.33 12.70 59.56
N GLY A 955 -18.15 11.85 60.57
CA GLY A 955 -18.13 10.39 60.39
C GLY A 955 -16.90 9.81 59.67
N VAL A 956 -15.93 10.65 59.30
CA VAL A 956 -14.65 10.23 58.70
C VAL A 956 -13.59 10.07 59.78
N HIS A 957 -12.70 9.10 59.61
CA HIS A 957 -11.56 8.84 60.47
C HIS A 957 -10.25 9.02 59.69
N SER A 958 -9.19 9.54 60.32
CA SER A 958 -7.89 9.83 59.71
C SER A 958 -7.30 8.67 58.93
N SER A 959 -7.46 7.44 59.44
CA SER A 959 -7.01 6.19 58.80
C SER A 959 -7.63 5.90 57.43
N ARG A 960 -8.70 6.60 57.05
CA ARG A 960 -9.35 6.49 55.72
C ARG A 960 -8.81 7.51 54.72
N ILE A 961 -8.09 8.51 55.19
CA ILE A 961 -7.52 9.58 54.38
C ILE A 961 -6.15 9.17 53.85
N VAL A 962 -5.97 9.34 52.55
CA VAL A 962 -4.71 9.23 51.84
C VAL A 962 -4.39 10.61 51.29
N ALA A 963 -3.44 11.31 51.90
CA ALA A 963 -3.22 12.73 51.64
C ALA A 963 -3.03 13.09 50.16
N PRO A 964 -2.21 12.37 49.34
CA PRO A 964 -2.09 12.67 47.91
C PRO A 964 -3.36 12.44 47.08
N ARG A 965 -4.34 11.72 47.62
CA ARG A 965 -5.61 11.40 46.97
C ARG A 965 -6.72 12.37 47.38
N ASP A 966 -6.83 12.65 48.67
CA ASP A 966 -7.97 13.35 49.27
C ASP A 966 -7.67 14.83 49.60
N LEU A 967 -6.40 15.24 49.62
CA LEU A 967 -6.00 16.63 49.87
C LEU A 967 -5.26 17.17 48.64
N VAL A 968 -5.68 18.32 48.14
CA VAL A 968 -4.92 19.10 47.15
C VAL A 968 -4.08 20.12 47.92
N GLN A 969 -2.75 20.01 47.84
CA GLN A 969 -1.77 20.78 48.64
C GLN A 969 -0.83 21.58 47.75
#